data_AF-A0A4Q6AHI2-F1
#
_entry.id   AF-A0A4Q6AHI2-F1
#
_cell.length_a   1.000
_cell.length_b   1.000
_cell.length_c   1.000
_cell.angle_alpha   90.00
_cell.angle_beta   90.00
_cell.angle_gamma   90.00
#
_symmetry.space_group_name_H-M   'P 1'
#
loop_
_entity.id
_entity.type
_entity.pdbx_description
1 polymer ?
#
loop_
_entity_poly.entity_id
_entity_poly.type
_entity_poly.pdbx_seq_one_letter_code
_entity_poly.pdbx_strand_id
1 'polypeptide(L)'
;MLGFISKMFGGSKSEKDIKSIEPVVGEINRHFTSYQALSNDELRGKSTEFRGRIREHLKEIDDQISALTKNAEELPFSEIANKDTIYQQVDELKKERDKKVEEVLKVIHPEAFAVIKETARRFRDNPDMVSTATDLDRELSIRKEHIRIEGNQSIFKNTWNAGGNMITWNMVHYDVQLIGGSVLHQGKISEMATGEGKTLVSTLPAYLNALAGEGVHIVTVNDYLAKRDSEWNGPIFEWLGLTVDCIDRHQPNSNERRKAYQADITYGTNNEFGFDYLRDNMVHTPDEMVQRKHHFAMVDEVDSVLIDDARTPLIISGPVPKGDEQQYHILKARVQQLFEMQRQVVNRNLIEARKLFTEGQDDAKTGGLALMRAFRGLPKNSALIKFLSEPGVKVKLQKSENYYLADQQREMPKVDSDLFFHIDEKNNSVDLTDKGLQAITKSGEDPEFFVMPDIGVQLAEIEKQPGTPEEKLPLKEAILNEYSIKAERIHTVQQLLKAYTLFDKDVEYVVMDGQVKIVDEQTGRILDGRRYSDGLHQAIEAKENVKIEAATQTYATITLQNYFRMYHKLAGMTGTAVTEAGEFWDIYKLDVVTVPTNVKAIRIDSEDLVYKTKREKYKYVIEEIIKLREAGRPVLVGTTSVEVSELLSKMLQGNKIPHNVLNAKQHAREAQVVAEAGLAGAITIATNMAGRGTDIKLGPGVKEAGGLAIIGTERHESRRVDRQLRGRAGRQGDPGTTQFYVCLEDELMRLFGSDRIASIMDRFGYKEGEVIQHSMVTKSIERAQRKVEENNFGIRKRLLEYDDVMNKQRNVIYKKRNHALFGERLALDLDNAFYVV
;
A
#
# COMPACT_ATOMS: atom_id res chain seq x y z
N MET A 1 23.02 -20.03 19.93
CA MET A 1 23.29 -18.96 20.91
C MET A 1 22.07 -18.06 21.19
N LEU A 2 21.40 -17.49 20.18
CA LEU A 2 20.24 -16.59 20.37
C LEU A 2 19.05 -17.20 21.17
N GLY A 3 18.69 -18.46 20.91
CA GLY A 3 17.60 -19.14 21.65
C GLY A 3 17.90 -19.47 23.11
N PHE A 4 19.18 -19.55 23.49
CA PHE A 4 19.59 -19.84 24.88
C PHE A 4 19.53 -18.57 25.75
N ILE A 5 19.93 -17.43 25.18
CA ILE A 5 19.84 -16.11 25.82
C ILE A 5 18.36 -15.68 25.97
N SER A 6 17.54 -15.89 24.95
CA SER A 6 16.08 -15.62 25.03
C SER A 6 15.37 -16.44 26.11
N LYS A 7 15.70 -17.73 26.27
CA LYS A 7 15.14 -18.58 27.34
C LYS A 7 15.59 -18.17 28.74
N MET A 8 16.85 -17.73 28.91
CA MET A 8 17.35 -17.24 30.20
C MET A 8 16.68 -15.94 30.67
N PHE A 9 16.16 -15.12 29.76
CA PHE A 9 15.46 -13.87 30.08
C PHE A 9 13.92 -13.97 29.99
N GLY A 10 13.36 -15.17 30.10
CA GLY A 10 11.91 -15.39 30.24
C GLY A 10 11.10 -15.51 28.94
N GLY A 11 11.75 -15.79 27.80
CA GLY A 11 11.10 -15.98 26.50
C GLY A 11 11.31 -14.83 25.51
N SER A 12 10.79 -14.96 24.28
CA SER A 12 10.71 -13.85 23.32
C SER A 12 9.78 -12.72 23.83
N LYS A 13 9.89 -11.49 23.28
CA LYS A 13 8.99 -10.38 23.64
C LYS A 13 7.52 -10.78 23.47
N SER A 14 7.19 -11.39 22.33
CA SER A 14 5.84 -11.88 22.04
C SER A 14 5.36 -12.95 23.04
N GLU A 15 6.23 -13.85 23.51
CA GLU A 15 5.86 -14.81 24.57
C GLU A 15 5.50 -14.11 25.88
N LYS A 16 6.17 -13.01 26.24
CA LYS A 16 5.84 -12.23 27.44
C LYS A 16 4.51 -11.48 27.28
N ASP A 17 4.28 -10.88 26.11
CA ASP A 17 3.02 -10.23 25.78
C ASP A 17 1.85 -11.23 25.86
N ILE A 18 2.01 -12.42 25.28
CA ILE A 18 0.98 -13.48 25.33
C ILE A 18 0.72 -13.94 26.76
N LYS A 19 1.77 -14.19 27.56
CA LYS A 19 1.61 -14.57 28.98
C LYS A 19 0.82 -13.55 29.80
N SER A 20 0.88 -12.27 29.43
CA SER A 20 0.07 -11.23 30.10
C SER A 20 -1.42 -11.28 29.70
N ILE A 21 -1.74 -11.87 28.55
CA ILE A 21 -3.09 -11.99 27.99
C ILE A 21 -3.74 -13.33 28.37
N GLU A 22 -2.97 -14.39 28.60
CA GLU A 22 -3.48 -15.72 28.98
C GLU A 22 -4.48 -15.70 30.16
N PRO A 23 -4.24 -14.97 31.28
CA PRO A 23 -5.22 -14.88 32.36
C PRO A 23 -6.55 -14.29 31.88
N VAL A 24 -6.48 -13.27 31.02
CA VAL A 24 -7.64 -12.59 30.43
C VAL A 24 -8.44 -13.52 29.54
N VAL A 25 -7.79 -14.35 28.73
CA VAL A 25 -8.44 -15.41 27.94
C VAL A 25 -9.15 -16.41 28.85
N GLY A 26 -8.53 -16.76 29.99
CA GLY A 26 -9.17 -17.57 31.03
C GLY A 26 -10.46 -16.91 31.55
N GLU A 27 -10.45 -15.60 31.81
CA GLU A 27 -11.64 -14.87 32.24
C GLU A 27 -12.73 -14.81 31.17
N ILE A 28 -12.36 -14.55 29.91
CA ILE A 28 -13.26 -14.58 28.76
C ILE A 28 -13.97 -15.93 28.69
N ASN A 29 -13.23 -17.04 28.83
CA ASN A 29 -13.80 -18.37 28.77
C ASN A 29 -14.72 -18.70 29.98
N ARG A 30 -14.45 -18.14 31.16
CA ARG A 30 -15.37 -18.23 32.32
C ARG A 30 -16.67 -17.48 32.05
N HIS A 31 -16.59 -16.24 31.56
CA HIS A 31 -17.78 -15.47 31.20
C HIS A 31 -18.57 -16.13 30.07
N PHE A 32 -17.90 -16.61 29.03
CA PHE A 32 -18.50 -17.35 27.92
C PHE A 32 -19.31 -18.54 28.42
N THR A 33 -18.75 -19.32 29.35
CA THR A 33 -19.46 -20.45 29.97
C THR A 33 -20.69 -19.97 30.75
N SER A 34 -20.56 -18.90 31.55
CA SER A 34 -21.70 -18.35 32.31
C SER A 34 -22.81 -17.79 31.41
N TYR A 35 -22.46 -17.23 30.25
CA TYR A 35 -23.40 -16.58 29.33
C TYR A 35 -24.22 -17.57 28.50
N GLN A 36 -23.86 -18.85 28.51
CA GLN A 36 -24.69 -19.91 27.91
C GLN A 36 -26.07 -20.03 28.58
N ALA A 37 -26.18 -19.65 29.85
CA ALA A 37 -27.44 -19.68 30.60
C ALA A 37 -28.35 -18.48 30.32
N LEU A 38 -27.84 -17.40 29.70
CA LEU A 38 -28.62 -16.20 29.42
C LEU A 38 -29.63 -16.45 28.29
N SER A 39 -30.79 -15.82 28.35
CA SER A 39 -31.69 -15.68 27.21
C SER A 39 -31.05 -14.82 26.09
N ASN A 40 -31.68 -14.81 24.91
CA ASN A 40 -31.25 -13.94 23.81
C ASN A 40 -31.35 -12.45 24.18
N ASP A 41 -32.41 -12.06 24.87
CA ASP A 41 -32.62 -10.69 25.34
C ASP A 41 -31.60 -10.26 26.39
N GLU A 42 -31.27 -11.13 27.36
CA GLU A 42 -30.26 -10.82 28.39
C GLU A 42 -28.86 -10.70 27.80
N LEU A 43 -28.47 -11.59 26.88
CA LEU A 43 -27.17 -11.51 26.20
C LEU A 43 -27.08 -10.23 25.37
N ARG A 44 -28.13 -9.92 24.61
CA ARG A 44 -28.23 -8.69 23.82
C ARG A 44 -28.20 -7.44 24.70
N GLY A 45 -28.84 -7.49 25.87
CA GLY A 45 -28.89 -6.41 26.86
C GLY A 45 -27.52 -6.04 27.44
N LYS A 46 -26.50 -6.91 27.32
CA LYS A 46 -25.13 -6.62 27.76
C LYS A 46 -24.54 -5.39 27.07
N SER A 47 -24.85 -5.13 25.81
CA SER A 47 -24.38 -3.92 25.11
C SER A 47 -24.86 -2.64 25.81
N THR A 48 -26.13 -2.61 26.23
CA THR A 48 -26.73 -1.49 26.95
C THR A 48 -26.13 -1.35 28.36
N GLU A 49 -25.91 -2.48 29.05
CA GLU A 49 -25.22 -2.50 30.35
C GLU A 49 -23.82 -1.89 30.25
N PHE A 50 -23.01 -2.32 29.27
CA PHE A 50 -21.66 -1.82 29.08
C PHE A 50 -21.61 -0.34 28.69
N ARG A 51 -22.48 0.10 27.77
CA ARG A 51 -22.63 1.53 27.44
C ARG A 51 -22.99 2.36 28.67
N GLY A 52 -23.85 1.84 29.54
CA GLY A 52 -24.20 2.47 30.82
C GLY A 52 -23.01 2.58 31.78
N ARG A 53 -22.23 1.51 31.95
CA ARG A 53 -21.00 1.50 32.77
C ARG A 53 -19.94 2.49 32.25
N ILE A 54 -19.76 2.57 30.93
CA ILE A 54 -18.84 3.52 30.31
C ILE A 54 -19.32 4.96 30.58
N ARG A 55 -20.60 5.25 30.34
CA ARG A 55 -21.16 6.58 30.60
C ARG A 55 -21.01 7.01 32.04
N GLU A 56 -21.29 6.13 33.00
CA GLU A 56 -21.12 6.44 34.42
C GLU A 56 -19.66 6.72 34.77
N HIS A 57 -18.72 5.95 34.21
CA HIS A 57 -17.29 6.16 34.42
C HIS A 57 -16.77 7.49 33.84
N LEU A 58 -17.33 7.94 32.71
CA LEU A 58 -16.93 9.17 32.02
C LEU A 58 -17.69 10.41 32.48
N LYS A 59 -18.77 10.25 33.27
CA LYS A 59 -19.67 11.33 33.65
C LYS A 59 -18.95 12.54 34.25
N GLU A 60 -18.03 12.32 35.19
CA GLU A 60 -17.32 13.41 35.86
C GLU A 60 -16.51 14.26 34.87
N ILE A 61 -15.76 13.62 33.97
CA ILE A 61 -14.94 14.34 33.00
C ILE A 61 -15.78 14.97 31.88
N ASP A 62 -16.87 14.32 31.48
CA ASP A 62 -17.82 14.84 30.49
C ASP A 62 -18.56 16.08 31.02
N ASP A 63 -18.95 16.08 32.29
CA ASP A 63 -19.57 17.22 32.96
C ASP A 63 -18.58 18.40 33.07
N GLN A 64 -17.30 18.14 33.37
CA GLN A 64 -16.25 19.16 33.41
C GLN A 64 -15.99 19.78 32.03
N ILE A 65 -15.85 18.95 30.98
CA ILE A 65 -15.67 19.42 29.60
C ILE A 65 -16.85 20.29 29.20
N SER A 66 -18.08 19.82 29.43
CA SER A 66 -19.31 20.53 29.04
C SER A 66 -19.44 21.88 29.77
N ALA A 67 -19.11 21.92 31.07
CA ALA A 67 -19.15 23.15 31.86
C ALA A 67 -18.12 24.18 31.38
N LEU A 68 -16.89 23.76 31.08
CA LEU A 68 -15.83 24.63 30.56
C LEU A 68 -16.13 25.12 29.16
N THR A 69 -16.62 24.26 28.25
CA THR A 69 -17.03 24.66 26.90
C THR A 69 -18.13 25.71 26.96
N LYS A 70 -19.17 25.50 27.78
CA LYS A 70 -20.24 26.47 27.96
C LYS A 70 -19.74 27.81 28.52
N ASN A 71 -18.84 27.78 29.50
CA ASN A 71 -18.21 28.99 30.04
C ASN A 71 -17.44 29.76 28.93
N ALA A 72 -16.66 29.05 28.11
CA ALA A 72 -15.94 29.68 26.99
C ALA A 72 -16.89 30.32 25.95
N GLU A 73 -18.03 29.70 25.67
CA GLU A 73 -19.05 30.24 24.77
C GLU A 73 -19.72 31.50 25.34
N GLU A 74 -20.06 31.51 26.63
CA GLU A 74 -20.75 32.62 27.31
C GLU A 74 -19.87 33.87 27.54
N LEU A 75 -18.53 33.73 27.57
CA LEU A 75 -17.63 34.87 27.76
C LEU A 75 -17.78 35.93 26.63
N PRO A 76 -17.65 37.23 26.93
CA PRO A 76 -17.70 38.27 25.90
C PRO A 76 -16.44 38.25 25.01
N PHE A 77 -16.55 38.79 23.80
CA PHE A 77 -15.44 38.90 22.85
C PHE A 77 -14.25 39.69 23.41
N SER A 78 -14.45 40.58 24.39
CA SER A 78 -13.38 41.36 25.03
C SER A 78 -12.42 40.52 25.90
N GLU A 79 -12.75 39.26 26.21
CA GLU A 79 -11.95 38.38 27.08
C GLU A 79 -11.30 37.22 26.29
N ILE A 80 -10.76 37.52 25.10
CA ILE A 80 -10.19 36.53 24.17
C ILE A 80 -9.13 35.62 24.85
N ALA A 81 -8.24 36.19 25.67
CA ALA A 81 -7.18 35.45 26.35
C ALA A 81 -7.72 34.43 27.38
N ASN A 82 -8.80 34.78 28.09
CA ASN A 82 -9.45 33.87 29.04
C ASN A 82 -10.16 32.73 28.29
N LYS A 83 -10.81 33.03 27.16
CA LYS A 83 -11.44 32.00 26.31
C LYS A 83 -10.42 30.98 25.81
N ASP A 84 -9.27 31.42 25.28
CA ASP A 84 -8.25 30.48 24.78
C ASP A 84 -7.71 29.59 25.89
N THR A 85 -7.48 30.14 27.09
CA THR A 85 -7.06 29.36 28.26
C THR A 85 -8.06 28.25 28.60
N ILE A 86 -9.37 28.56 28.58
CA ILE A 86 -10.41 27.56 28.83
C ILE A 86 -10.43 26.50 27.73
N TYR A 87 -10.30 26.90 26.46
CA TYR A 87 -10.28 25.92 25.37
C TYR A 87 -9.03 25.02 25.39
N GLN A 88 -7.87 25.53 25.83
CA GLN A 88 -6.68 24.70 26.07
C GLN A 88 -6.93 23.66 27.18
N GLN A 89 -7.60 24.05 28.27
CA GLN A 89 -8.01 23.11 29.33
C GLN A 89 -8.97 22.05 28.81
N VAL A 90 -9.94 22.43 27.97
CA VAL A 90 -10.86 21.49 27.32
C VAL A 90 -10.10 20.50 26.44
N ASP A 91 -9.11 20.94 25.68
CA ASP A 91 -8.28 20.06 24.84
C ASP A 91 -7.48 19.05 25.69
N GLU A 92 -6.99 19.46 26.87
CA GLU A 92 -6.31 18.57 27.81
C GLU A 92 -7.27 17.54 28.43
N LEU A 93 -8.45 17.98 28.87
CA LEU A 93 -9.48 17.09 29.40
C LEU A 93 -9.98 16.10 28.36
N LYS A 94 -10.12 16.50 27.08
CA LYS A 94 -10.47 15.57 26.00
C LYS A 94 -9.43 14.45 25.85
N LYS A 95 -8.14 14.74 26.03
CA LYS A 95 -7.07 13.71 26.02
C LYS A 95 -7.12 12.82 27.26
N GLU A 96 -7.46 13.38 28.41
CA GLU A 96 -7.65 12.61 29.64
C GLU A 96 -8.88 11.70 29.55
N ARG A 97 -9.97 12.19 28.95
CA ARG A 97 -11.18 11.41 28.67
C ARG A 97 -10.86 10.18 27.82
N ASP A 98 -10.03 10.32 26.79
CA ASP A 98 -9.60 9.17 25.99
C ASP A 98 -8.86 8.12 26.86
N LYS A 99 -8.03 8.55 27.82
CA LYS A 99 -7.39 7.60 28.76
C LYS A 99 -8.42 6.91 29.68
N LYS A 100 -9.42 7.64 30.15
CA LYS A 100 -10.52 7.10 30.96
C LYS A 100 -11.36 6.08 30.18
N VAL A 101 -11.56 6.31 28.88
CA VAL A 101 -12.17 5.32 27.98
C VAL A 101 -11.37 4.02 27.98
N GLU A 102 -10.04 4.09 27.81
CA GLU A 102 -9.19 2.88 27.84
C GLU A 102 -9.20 2.16 29.20
N GLU A 103 -9.26 2.90 30.31
CA GLU A 103 -9.37 2.33 31.65
C GLU A 103 -10.64 1.48 31.81
N VAL A 104 -11.80 2.02 31.42
CA VAL A 104 -13.08 1.30 31.55
C VAL A 104 -13.21 0.16 30.53
N LEU A 105 -12.71 0.34 29.31
CA LEU A 105 -12.72 -0.72 28.29
C LEU A 105 -11.87 -1.92 28.72
N LYS A 106 -10.74 -1.69 29.40
CA LYS A 106 -9.90 -2.76 29.95
C LYS A 106 -10.63 -3.60 31.01
N VAL A 107 -11.51 -2.98 31.80
CA VAL A 107 -12.33 -3.70 32.79
C VAL A 107 -13.43 -4.51 32.11
N ILE A 108 -14.09 -3.95 31.09
CA ILE A 108 -15.19 -4.60 30.36
C ILE A 108 -14.68 -5.69 29.39
N HIS A 109 -13.42 -5.61 28.98
CA HIS A 109 -12.84 -6.44 27.92
C HIS A 109 -13.14 -7.95 28.03
N PRO A 110 -12.96 -8.64 29.18
CA PRO A 110 -13.26 -10.07 29.27
C PRO A 110 -14.73 -10.39 29.04
N GLU A 111 -15.62 -9.57 29.58
CA GLU A 111 -17.07 -9.73 29.46
C GLU A 111 -17.54 -9.45 28.02
N ALA A 112 -17.03 -8.39 27.38
CA ALA A 112 -17.40 -8.03 26.02
C ALA A 112 -16.95 -9.08 25.00
N PHE A 113 -15.74 -9.62 25.13
CA PHE A 113 -15.25 -10.68 24.25
C PHE A 113 -16.07 -11.97 24.41
N ALA A 114 -16.49 -12.27 25.65
CA ALA A 114 -17.39 -13.39 25.91
C ALA A 114 -18.78 -13.21 25.26
N VAL A 115 -19.32 -11.99 25.23
CA VAL A 115 -20.59 -11.68 24.53
C VAL A 115 -20.47 -11.99 23.04
N ILE A 116 -19.39 -11.55 22.38
CA ILE A 116 -19.18 -11.81 20.96
C ILE A 116 -18.99 -13.31 20.70
N LYS A 117 -18.18 -13.99 21.52
CA LYS A 117 -17.95 -15.44 21.38
C LYS A 117 -19.24 -16.25 21.56
N GLU A 118 -20.08 -15.89 22.54
CA GLU A 118 -21.38 -16.53 22.75
C GLU A 118 -22.38 -16.21 21.63
N THR A 119 -22.41 -14.97 21.15
CA THR A 119 -23.24 -14.58 20.01
C THR A 119 -22.86 -15.38 18.76
N ALA A 120 -21.57 -15.49 18.45
CA ALA A 120 -21.07 -16.29 17.34
C ALA A 120 -21.47 -17.78 17.46
N ARG A 121 -21.42 -18.34 18.67
CA ARG A 121 -21.88 -19.71 18.94
C ARG A 121 -23.39 -19.86 18.67
N ARG A 122 -24.21 -18.92 19.14
CA ARG A 122 -25.66 -18.99 18.95
C ARG A 122 -26.06 -18.88 17.49
N PHE A 123 -25.44 -18.00 16.72
CA PHE A 123 -25.64 -17.92 15.26
C PHE A 123 -25.23 -19.21 14.55
N ARG A 124 -24.15 -19.87 14.98
CA ARG A 124 -23.76 -21.18 14.42
C ARG A 124 -24.78 -22.27 14.74
N ASP A 125 -25.24 -22.32 15.98
CA ASP A 125 -26.06 -23.43 16.50
C ASP A 125 -27.56 -23.29 16.14
N ASN A 126 -28.04 -22.06 15.85
CA ASN A 126 -29.46 -21.78 15.61
C ASN A 126 -29.66 -21.14 14.22
N PRO A 127 -30.59 -21.67 13.38
CA PRO A 127 -30.95 -21.04 12.11
C PRO A 127 -31.57 -19.65 12.27
N ASP A 128 -32.34 -19.45 13.34
CA ASP A 128 -33.07 -18.22 13.62
C ASP A 128 -32.77 -17.76 15.05
N MET A 129 -32.33 -16.50 15.18
CA MET A 129 -32.05 -15.81 16.43
C MET A 129 -33.24 -14.92 16.78
N VAL A 130 -34.06 -15.37 17.73
CA VAL A 130 -35.27 -14.65 18.18
C VAL A 130 -34.96 -13.82 19.42
N SER A 131 -35.29 -12.53 19.39
CA SER A 131 -35.18 -11.60 20.54
C SER A 131 -36.29 -10.55 20.49
N THR A 132 -36.44 -9.74 21.52
CA THR A 132 -37.34 -8.59 21.52
C THR A 132 -36.85 -7.56 20.50
N ALA A 133 -37.77 -7.07 19.67
CA ALA A 133 -37.46 -6.12 18.61
C ALA A 133 -37.21 -4.71 19.16
N THR A 134 -36.06 -4.16 18.78
CA THR A 134 -35.64 -2.78 19.02
C THR A 134 -36.00 -1.88 17.84
N ASP A 135 -35.91 -0.55 18.00
CA ASP A 135 -36.12 0.39 16.90
C ASP A 135 -35.10 0.20 15.78
N LEU A 136 -33.85 -0.14 16.13
CA LEU A 136 -32.80 -0.46 15.16
C LEU A 136 -33.20 -1.69 14.33
N ASP A 137 -33.75 -2.74 14.94
CA ASP A 137 -34.20 -3.92 14.19
C ASP A 137 -35.29 -3.59 13.18
N ARG A 138 -36.21 -2.70 13.57
CA ARG A 138 -37.30 -2.26 12.70
C ARG A 138 -36.75 -1.52 11.49
N GLU A 139 -35.80 -0.60 11.70
CA GLU A 139 -35.13 0.11 10.62
C GLU A 139 -34.34 -0.84 9.70
N LEU A 140 -33.59 -1.78 10.29
CA LEU A 140 -32.79 -2.74 9.54
C LEU A 140 -33.65 -3.73 8.75
N SER A 141 -34.79 -4.18 9.30
CA SER A 141 -35.70 -5.13 8.63
C SER A 141 -36.28 -4.62 7.31
N ILE A 142 -36.33 -3.29 7.11
CA ILE A 142 -36.77 -2.67 5.85
C ILE A 142 -35.73 -2.88 4.74
N ARG A 143 -34.45 -2.91 5.11
CA ARG A 143 -33.32 -2.93 4.16
C ARG A 143 -32.64 -4.29 4.05
N LYS A 144 -32.79 -5.16 5.05
CA LYS A 144 -32.04 -6.41 5.19
C LYS A 144 -32.98 -7.62 5.28
N GLU A 145 -32.98 -8.44 4.23
CA GLU A 145 -33.91 -9.57 4.07
C GLU A 145 -33.76 -10.69 5.12
N HIS A 146 -32.61 -10.76 5.80
CA HIS A 146 -32.33 -11.74 6.85
C HIS A 146 -32.86 -11.32 8.23
N ILE A 147 -33.47 -10.14 8.34
CA ILE A 147 -34.09 -9.64 9.57
C ILE A 147 -35.59 -9.53 9.32
N ARG A 148 -36.39 -10.12 10.20
CA ARG A 148 -37.86 -10.08 10.13
C ARG A 148 -38.43 -9.65 11.48
N ILE A 149 -39.52 -8.88 11.42
CA ILE A 149 -40.27 -8.47 12.61
C ILE A 149 -41.60 -9.21 12.63
N GLU A 150 -41.85 -9.96 13.70
CA GLU A 150 -43.11 -10.67 13.94
C GLU A 150 -43.70 -10.20 15.28
N GLY A 151 -44.69 -9.30 15.22
CA GLY A 151 -45.22 -8.63 16.40
C GLY A 151 -44.13 -7.84 17.14
N ASN A 152 -43.85 -8.24 18.38
CA ASN A 152 -42.80 -7.63 19.21
C ASN A 152 -41.45 -8.33 19.12
N GLN A 153 -41.33 -9.39 18.31
CA GLN A 153 -40.09 -10.15 18.15
C GLN A 153 -39.33 -9.74 16.90
N SER A 154 -38.00 -9.77 16.99
CA SER A 154 -37.06 -9.67 15.89
C SER A 154 -36.42 -11.04 15.68
N ILE A 155 -36.37 -11.45 14.41
CA ILE A 155 -35.84 -12.75 13.99
C ILE A 155 -34.69 -12.49 13.02
N PHE A 156 -33.47 -12.77 13.46
CA PHE A 156 -32.27 -12.71 12.64
C PHE A 156 -31.92 -14.10 12.14
N LYS A 157 -31.82 -14.28 10.82
CA LYS A 157 -31.34 -15.55 10.26
C LYS A 157 -29.83 -15.69 10.44
N ASN A 158 -29.35 -16.92 10.57
CA ASN A 158 -27.93 -17.21 10.56
C ASN A 158 -27.29 -17.27 9.17
N THR A 159 -28.09 -17.04 8.13
CA THR A 159 -27.67 -17.09 6.74
C THR A 159 -28.11 -15.82 6.02
N TRP A 160 -27.16 -15.15 5.35
CA TRP A 160 -27.40 -13.90 4.63
C TRP A 160 -26.43 -13.73 3.45
N ASN A 161 -26.73 -12.77 2.56
CA ASN A 161 -25.84 -12.42 1.46
C ASN A 161 -24.71 -11.52 1.97
N ALA A 162 -23.47 -11.90 1.67
CA ALA A 162 -22.29 -11.08 1.89
C ALA A 162 -21.29 -11.22 0.73
N GLY A 163 -20.85 -10.09 0.18
CA GLY A 163 -19.96 -10.03 -0.99
C GLY A 163 -20.54 -10.72 -2.23
N GLY A 164 -21.87 -10.77 -2.35
CA GLY A 164 -22.60 -11.41 -3.45
C GLY A 164 -22.86 -12.91 -3.27
N ASN A 165 -22.45 -13.52 -2.16
CA ASN A 165 -22.64 -14.94 -1.89
C ASN A 165 -23.51 -15.15 -0.65
N MET A 166 -24.34 -16.20 -0.66
CA MET A 166 -25.04 -16.65 0.53
C MET A 166 -24.07 -17.32 1.50
N ILE A 167 -23.91 -16.74 2.68
CA ILE A 167 -23.03 -17.23 3.74
C ILE A 167 -23.90 -17.65 4.93
N THR A 168 -23.66 -18.86 5.43
CA THR A 168 -24.18 -19.33 6.72
C THR A 168 -23.10 -19.16 7.78
N TRP A 169 -23.42 -18.47 8.86
CA TRP A 169 -22.50 -18.31 9.98
C TRP A 169 -22.24 -19.66 10.64
N ASN A 170 -20.99 -20.10 10.67
CA ASN A 170 -20.61 -21.39 11.22
C ASN A 170 -19.35 -21.36 12.09
N MET A 171 -19.00 -20.19 12.63
CA MET A 171 -17.72 -19.94 13.29
C MET A 171 -17.89 -19.61 14.79
N VAL A 172 -16.92 -20.04 15.60
CA VAL A 172 -16.78 -19.67 17.03
C VAL A 172 -15.31 -19.41 17.31
N HIS A 173 -15.01 -18.41 18.13
CA HIS A 173 -13.63 -18.00 18.38
C HIS A 173 -12.81 -19.05 19.15
N TYR A 174 -11.63 -19.38 18.63
CA TYR A 174 -10.58 -20.13 19.32
C TYR A 174 -9.83 -19.26 20.34
N ASP A 175 -9.12 -19.88 21.28
CA ASP A 175 -8.35 -19.14 22.28
C ASP A 175 -7.23 -18.31 21.65
N VAL A 176 -6.58 -18.79 20.59
CA VAL A 176 -5.59 -18.00 19.84
C VAL A 176 -6.20 -16.75 19.18
N GLN A 177 -7.48 -16.81 18.82
CA GLN A 177 -8.21 -15.67 18.26
C GLN A 177 -8.60 -14.68 19.35
N LEU A 178 -8.90 -15.15 20.56
CA LEU A 178 -9.07 -14.28 21.73
C LEU A 178 -7.78 -13.53 22.06
N ILE A 179 -6.62 -14.22 22.03
CA ILE A 179 -5.31 -13.58 22.19
C ILE A 179 -5.10 -12.51 21.12
N GLY A 180 -5.33 -12.84 19.84
CA GLY A 180 -5.20 -11.90 18.74
C GLY A 180 -6.10 -10.66 18.89
N GLY A 181 -7.36 -10.85 19.30
CA GLY A 181 -8.29 -9.76 19.57
C GLY A 181 -7.82 -8.85 20.71
N SER A 182 -7.27 -9.44 21.78
CA SER A 182 -6.75 -8.67 22.91
C SER A 182 -5.48 -7.88 22.54
N VAL A 183 -4.61 -8.43 21.68
CA VAL A 183 -3.46 -7.71 21.11
C VAL A 183 -3.94 -6.50 20.32
N LEU A 184 -4.96 -6.66 19.47
CA LEU A 184 -5.52 -5.56 18.69
C LEU A 184 -6.12 -4.46 19.59
N HIS A 185 -6.86 -4.84 20.63
CA HIS A 185 -7.40 -3.88 21.59
C HIS A 185 -6.30 -3.07 22.29
N GLN A 186 -5.14 -3.66 22.56
CA GLN A 186 -3.98 -2.96 23.16
C GLN A 186 -3.30 -1.94 22.22
N GLY A 187 -3.78 -1.75 20.99
CA GLY A 187 -3.14 -0.86 20.02
C GLY A 187 -1.83 -1.45 19.46
N LYS A 188 -1.79 -2.76 19.25
CA LYS A 188 -0.63 -3.50 18.72
C LYS A 188 -0.98 -4.19 17.40
N ILE A 189 0.04 -4.73 16.74
CA ILE A 189 -0.11 -5.59 15.57
C ILE A 189 -0.20 -7.05 16.02
N SER A 190 -1.29 -7.72 15.63
CA SER A 190 -1.46 -9.15 15.79
C SER A 190 -0.98 -9.87 14.52
N GLU A 191 0.19 -10.52 14.60
CA GLU A 191 0.65 -11.40 13.53
C GLU A 191 0.00 -12.79 13.69
N MET A 192 -0.98 -13.08 12.84
CA MET A 192 -1.73 -14.34 12.79
C MET A 192 -1.63 -14.95 11.40
N ALA A 193 -1.21 -16.20 11.32
CA ALA A 193 -1.04 -16.89 10.04
C ALA A 193 -2.33 -16.88 9.18
N THR A 194 -2.16 -16.89 7.86
CA THR A 194 -3.30 -16.91 6.94
C THR A 194 -4.16 -18.16 7.18
N GLY A 195 -5.47 -17.97 7.35
CA GLY A 195 -6.40 -19.05 7.70
C GLY A 195 -6.73 -19.16 9.20
N GLU A 196 -6.07 -18.39 10.08
CA GLU A 196 -6.43 -18.34 11.51
C GLU A 196 -7.70 -17.50 11.80
N GLY A 197 -8.41 -17.00 10.78
CA GLY A 197 -9.68 -16.28 10.93
C GLY A 197 -9.54 -14.81 11.34
N LYS A 198 -8.64 -14.05 10.71
CA LYS A 198 -8.40 -12.61 10.99
C LYS A 198 -9.69 -11.76 10.93
N THR A 199 -10.53 -11.96 9.91
CA THR A 199 -11.84 -11.28 9.78
C THR A 199 -12.79 -11.58 10.95
N LEU A 200 -12.70 -12.76 11.56
CA LEU A 200 -13.48 -13.12 12.76
C LEU A 200 -12.85 -12.50 14.01
N VAL A 201 -11.52 -12.50 14.11
CA VAL A 201 -10.78 -11.89 15.24
C VAL A 201 -11.11 -10.40 15.37
N SER A 202 -11.23 -9.69 14.25
CA SER A 202 -11.55 -8.26 14.21
C SER A 202 -12.87 -7.91 14.93
N THR A 203 -13.82 -8.85 15.00
CA THR A 203 -15.12 -8.62 15.64
C THR A 203 -15.02 -8.34 17.14
N LEU A 204 -14.04 -8.93 17.81
CA LEU A 204 -13.83 -8.81 19.25
C LEU A 204 -13.45 -7.37 19.66
N PRO A 205 -12.32 -6.80 19.17
CA PRO A 205 -11.96 -5.42 19.49
C PRO A 205 -12.92 -4.42 18.84
N ALA A 206 -13.48 -4.70 17.66
CA ALA A 206 -14.44 -3.78 17.04
C ALA A 206 -15.67 -3.56 17.93
N TYR A 207 -16.27 -4.65 18.45
CA TYR A 207 -17.39 -4.56 19.38
C TYR A 207 -17.01 -3.79 20.65
N LEU A 208 -15.92 -4.18 21.32
CA LEU A 208 -15.51 -3.56 22.58
C LEU A 208 -15.30 -2.04 22.44
N ASN A 209 -14.55 -1.61 21.43
CA ASN A 209 -14.20 -0.20 21.25
C ASN A 209 -15.38 0.62 20.74
N ALA A 210 -16.29 0.02 19.96
CA ALA A 210 -17.51 0.67 19.50
C ALA A 210 -18.48 1.02 20.64
N LEU A 211 -18.43 0.30 21.78
CA LEU A 211 -19.27 0.59 22.95
C LEU A 211 -19.00 1.97 23.56
N ALA A 212 -17.84 2.59 23.29
CA ALA A 212 -17.52 3.94 23.72
C ALA A 212 -18.25 5.04 22.93
N GLY A 213 -18.84 4.72 21.76
CA GLY A 213 -19.57 5.67 20.91
C GLY A 213 -18.68 6.61 20.09
N GLU A 214 -17.36 6.50 20.19
CA GLU A 214 -16.39 7.33 19.47
C GLU A 214 -16.11 6.84 18.04
N GLY A 215 -16.51 5.60 17.73
CA GLY A 215 -16.34 5.00 16.41
C GLY A 215 -15.14 4.09 16.23
N VAL A 216 -15.31 3.10 15.35
CA VAL A 216 -14.24 2.20 14.93
C VAL A 216 -14.13 2.20 13.41
N HIS A 217 -12.96 2.54 12.89
CA HIS A 217 -12.65 2.43 11.47
C HIS A 217 -11.93 1.11 11.20
N ILE A 218 -12.53 0.24 10.38
CA ILE A 218 -11.90 -1.01 9.92
C ILE A 218 -11.42 -0.79 8.49
N VAL A 219 -10.11 -0.79 8.32
CA VAL A 219 -9.44 -0.51 7.05
C VAL A 219 -9.07 -1.81 6.37
N THR A 220 -9.44 -1.95 5.09
CA THR A 220 -9.05 -3.10 4.25
C THR A 220 -8.31 -2.64 3.01
N VAL A 221 -7.70 -3.60 2.28
CA VAL A 221 -6.87 -3.34 1.10
C VAL A 221 -7.66 -3.05 -0.19
N ASN A 222 -8.97 -3.33 -0.23
CA ASN A 222 -9.81 -3.03 -1.38
C ASN A 222 -11.30 -2.94 -0.99
N ASP A 223 -12.08 -2.31 -1.87
CA ASP A 223 -13.50 -2.02 -1.64
C ASP A 223 -14.35 -3.29 -1.53
N TYR A 224 -14.02 -4.34 -2.29
CA TYR A 224 -14.72 -5.62 -2.21
C TYR A 224 -14.61 -6.25 -0.82
N LEU A 225 -13.41 -6.27 -0.23
CA LEU A 225 -13.20 -6.80 1.12
C LEU A 225 -13.89 -5.92 2.16
N ALA A 226 -13.83 -4.59 2.03
CA ALA A 226 -14.55 -3.67 2.92
C ALA A 226 -16.07 -3.96 2.91
N LYS A 227 -16.67 -4.05 1.72
CA LYS A 227 -18.10 -4.33 1.53
C LYS A 227 -18.46 -5.72 2.05
N ARG A 228 -17.73 -6.75 1.63
CA ARG A 228 -17.96 -8.14 2.05
C ARG A 228 -17.86 -8.29 3.56
N ASP A 229 -16.82 -7.77 4.19
CA ASP A 229 -16.59 -7.97 5.62
C ASP A 229 -17.58 -7.18 6.47
N SER A 230 -18.01 -5.99 6.00
CA SER A 230 -19.11 -5.24 6.62
C SER A 230 -20.45 -5.99 6.56
N GLU A 231 -20.75 -6.66 5.44
CA GLU A 231 -21.94 -7.51 5.28
C GLU A 231 -21.83 -8.81 6.08
N TRP A 232 -20.63 -9.40 6.12
CA TRP A 232 -20.41 -10.68 6.75
C TRP A 232 -20.45 -10.56 8.27
N ASN A 233 -19.76 -9.59 8.86
CA ASN A 233 -19.73 -9.43 10.32
C ASN A 233 -20.89 -8.55 10.85
N GLY A 234 -21.49 -7.71 9.99
CA GLY A 234 -22.55 -6.76 10.35
C GLY A 234 -23.67 -7.35 11.21
N PRO A 235 -24.29 -8.49 10.84
CA PRO A 235 -25.43 -9.04 11.56
C PRO A 235 -25.14 -9.40 13.02
N ILE A 236 -23.90 -9.73 13.38
CA ILE A 236 -23.53 -10.00 14.78
C ILE A 236 -23.54 -8.71 15.59
N PHE A 237 -22.99 -7.63 15.04
CA PHE A 237 -22.98 -6.32 15.71
C PHE A 237 -24.38 -5.72 15.80
N GLU A 238 -25.15 -5.82 14.72
CA GLU A 238 -26.52 -5.31 14.63
C GLU A 238 -27.47 -6.02 15.57
N TRP A 239 -27.35 -7.34 15.67
CA TRP A 239 -28.10 -8.10 16.67
C TRP A 239 -27.72 -7.64 18.09
N LEU A 240 -26.46 -7.29 18.35
CA LEU A 240 -26.00 -6.71 19.62
C LEU A 240 -26.34 -5.21 19.78
N GLY A 241 -27.06 -4.59 18.84
CA GLY A 241 -27.49 -3.19 18.96
C GLY A 241 -26.46 -2.14 18.54
N LEU A 242 -25.51 -2.53 17.69
CA LEU A 242 -24.53 -1.62 17.06
C LEU A 242 -24.86 -1.41 15.58
N THR A 243 -24.51 -0.25 15.07
CA THR A 243 -24.66 0.11 13.65
C THR A 243 -23.37 -0.13 12.88
N VAL A 244 -23.49 -0.67 11.66
CA VAL A 244 -22.35 -0.99 10.80
C VAL A 244 -22.61 -0.48 9.39
N ASP A 245 -21.64 0.22 8.80
CA ASP A 245 -21.72 0.61 7.39
C ASP A 245 -20.34 0.60 6.71
N CYS A 246 -20.34 0.72 5.39
CA CYS A 246 -19.15 0.76 4.55
C CYS A 246 -19.14 2.00 3.67
N ILE A 247 -18.10 2.83 3.81
CA ILE A 247 -18.01 4.11 3.08
C ILE A 247 -17.87 3.92 1.57
N ASP A 248 -17.23 2.84 1.11
CA ASP A 248 -17.05 2.50 -0.30
C ASP A 248 -18.37 2.17 -1.04
N ARG A 249 -19.53 2.13 -0.34
CA ARG A 249 -20.86 2.04 -0.96
C ARG A 249 -21.43 3.40 -1.36
N HIS A 250 -20.94 4.47 -0.77
CA HIS A 250 -21.57 5.77 -0.80
C HIS A 250 -20.71 6.76 -1.58
N GLN A 251 -21.37 7.62 -2.35
CA GLN A 251 -20.69 8.69 -3.07
C GLN A 251 -19.98 9.62 -2.08
N PRO A 252 -18.76 10.06 -2.36
CA PRO A 252 -18.08 11.07 -1.55
C PRO A 252 -18.90 12.34 -1.28
N ASN A 253 -18.69 12.96 -0.12
CA ASN A 253 -19.37 14.19 0.33
C ASN A 253 -20.91 14.11 0.34
N SER A 254 -21.50 12.91 0.30
CA SER A 254 -22.94 12.70 0.38
C SER A 254 -23.43 12.59 1.83
N ASN A 255 -24.74 12.76 2.03
CA ASN A 255 -25.36 12.56 3.34
C ASN A 255 -25.26 11.09 3.80
N GLU A 256 -25.32 10.14 2.86
CA GLU A 256 -25.14 8.72 3.09
C GLU A 256 -23.73 8.41 3.58
N ARG A 257 -22.72 9.05 2.98
CA ARG A 257 -21.31 8.94 3.42
C ARG A 257 -21.13 9.43 4.86
N ARG A 258 -21.75 10.55 5.23
CA ARG A 258 -21.74 11.07 6.60
C ARG A 258 -22.43 10.12 7.58
N LYS A 259 -23.58 9.56 7.21
CA LYS A 259 -24.27 8.54 8.02
C LYS A 259 -23.41 7.30 8.22
N ALA A 260 -22.65 6.87 7.21
CA ALA A 260 -21.74 5.73 7.33
C ALA A 260 -20.60 5.98 8.34
N TYR A 261 -20.08 7.20 8.43
CA TYR A 261 -19.11 7.59 9.47
C TYR A 261 -19.72 7.74 10.87
N GLN A 262 -21.03 8.02 10.97
CA GLN A 262 -21.77 8.09 12.23
C GLN A 262 -22.12 6.70 12.80
N ALA A 263 -22.04 5.64 12.00
CA ALA A 263 -22.22 4.27 12.48
C ALA A 263 -21.21 3.92 13.59
N ASP A 264 -21.54 3.00 14.49
CA ASP A 264 -20.63 2.56 15.55
C ASP A 264 -19.34 1.96 14.97
N ILE A 265 -19.45 1.23 13.84
CA ILE A 265 -18.35 0.61 13.11
C ILE A 265 -18.44 0.98 11.62
N THR A 266 -17.36 1.53 11.08
CA THR A 266 -17.26 1.96 9.69
C THR A 266 -16.15 1.17 8.98
N TYR A 267 -16.52 0.41 7.94
CA TYR A 267 -15.57 -0.26 7.06
C TYR A 267 -15.18 0.63 5.89
N GLY A 268 -13.93 0.56 5.46
CA GLY A 268 -13.51 1.23 4.23
C GLY A 268 -12.10 0.89 3.77
N THR A 269 -11.68 1.48 2.65
CA THR A 269 -10.30 1.42 2.18
C THR A 269 -9.46 2.57 2.73
N ASN A 270 -8.14 2.36 2.85
CA ASN A 270 -7.18 3.38 3.26
C ASN A 270 -7.26 4.66 2.40
N ASN A 271 -7.43 4.49 1.08
CA ASN A 271 -7.58 5.58 0.14
C ASN A 271 -8.84 6.40 0.45
N GLU A 272 -9.99 5.76 0.60
CA GLU A 272 -11.26 6.46 0.85
C GLU A 272 -11.25 7.23 2.17
N PHE A 273 -10.72 6.63 3.26
CA PHE A 273 -10.55 7.31 4.54
C PHE A 273 -9.62 8.54 4.43
N GLY A 274 -8.48 8.39 3.75
CA GLY A 274 -7.52 9.49 3.61
C GLY A 274 -8.01 10.60 2.68
N PHE A 275 -8.71 10.27 1.59
CA PHE A 275 -9.31 11.26 0.69
C PHE A 275 -10.48 12.00 1.33
N ASP A 276 -11.32 11.34 2.12
CA ASP A 276 -12.35 12.02 2.91
C ASP A 276 -11.73 13.00 3.89
N TYR A 277 -10.64 12.65 4.56
CA TYR A 277 -9.90 13.60 5.40
C TYR A 277 -9.39 14.81 4.61
N LEU A 278 -8.79 14.59 3.43
CA LEU A 278 -8.32 15.71 2.60
C LEU A 278 -9.49 16.59 2.14
N ARG A 279 -10.63 16.00 1.76
CA ARG A 279 -11.84 16.71 1.35
C ARG A 279 -12.46 17.51 2.50
N ASP A 280 -12.57 16.91 3.68
CA ASP A 280 -13.08 17.56 4.89
C ASP A 280 -12.25 18.80 5.26
N ASN A 281 -10.94 18.79 5.00
CA ASN A 281 -10.09 19.96 5.23
C ASN A 281 -10.19 21.04 4.13
N MET A 282 -10.94 20.81 3.05
CA MET A 282 -11.19 21.77 1.97
C MET A 282 -12.62 22.31 1.92
N VAL A 283 -13.52 21.82 2.78
CA VAL A 283 -14.93 22.28 2.81
C VAL A 283 -15.05 23.76 3.17
N HIS A 284 -16.20 24.33 2.85
CA HIS A 284 -16.55 25.72 3.15
C HIS A 284 -17.53 25.85 4.30
N THR A 285 -18.29 24.79 4.61
CA THR A 285 -19.25 24.75 5.72
C THR A 285 -19.09 23.48 6.55
N PRO A 286 -19.35 23.52 7.87
CA PRO A 286 -19.26 22.33 8.72
C PRO A 286 -20.17 21.18 8.28
N ASP A 287 -21.35 21.48 7.73
CA ASP A 287 -22.33 20.49 7.28
C ASP A 287 -21.85 19.67 6.07
N GLU A 288 -20.79 20.11 5.38
CA GLU A 288 -20.18 19.36 4.27
C GLU A 288 -19.23 18.26 4.77
N MET A 289 -18.70 18.37 6.00
CA MET A 289 -17.76 17.38 6.56
C MET A 289 -18.45 16.02 6.69
N VAL A 290 -17.73 14.95 6.37
CA VAL A 290 -18.24 13.58 6.47
C VAL A 290 -17.64 12.80 7.64
N GLN A 291 -16.38 13.06 8.01
CA GLN A 291 -15.70 12.34 9.08
C GLN A 291 -16.00 12.93 10.46
N ARG A 292 -15.75 12.11 11.48
CA ARG A 292 -15.70 12.51 12.88
C ARG A 292 -14.26 12.38 13.43
N LYS A 293 -14.10 12.54 14.75
CA LYS A 293 -12.82 12.32 15.45
C LYS A 293 -12.20 10.97 15.08
N HIS A 294 -10.90 10.98 14.75
CA HIS A 294 -10.11 9.78 14.52
C HIS A 294 -9.83 9.06 15.85
N HIS A 295 -10.73 8.17 16.28
CA HIS A 295 -10.61 7.49 17.57
C HIS A 295 -9.84 6.16 17.48
N PHE A 296 -10.46 5.10 16.95
CA PHE A 296 -9.81 3.79 16.80
C PHE A 296 -9.80 3.33 15.33
N ALA A 297 -8.60 3.08 14.80
CA ALA A 297 -8.42 2.42 13.50
C ALA A 297 -7.82 1.03 13.68
N MET A 298 -8.41 0.07 12.98
CA MET A 298 -7.89 -1.28 12.87
C MET A 298 -7.63 -1.60 11.40
N VAL A 299 -6.37 -1.84 11.07
CA VAL A 299 -5.92 -2.06 9.70
C VAL A 299 -5.76 -3.56 9.45
N ASP A 300 -6.63 -4.13 8.62
CA ASP A 300 -6.42 -5.47 8.08
C ASP A 300 -5.32 -5.45 7.03
N GLU A 301 -4.52 -6.51 7.01
CA GLU A 301 -3.35 -6.63 6.15
C GLU A 301 -2.41 -5.40 6.29
N VAL A 302 -2.11 -5.06 7.56
CA VAL A 302 -1.40 -3.84 7.98
C VAL A 302 -0.05 -3.65 7.28
N ASP A 303 0.61 -4.73 6.92
CA ASP A 303 1.86 -4.70 6.17
C ASP A 303 1.68 -4.17 4.75
N SER A 304 0.56 -4.43 4.10
CA SER A 304 0.34 -3.82 2.79
C SER A 304 -0.17 -2.41 2.87
N VAL A 305 -1.04 -2.08 3.84
CA VAL A 305 -1.57 -0.73 3.95
C VAL A 305 -0.51 0.27 4.47
N LEU A 306 0.25 -0.11 5.51
CA LEU A 306 1.19 0.79 6.18
C LEU A 306 2.63 0.68 5.68
N ILE A 307 2.96 -0.31 4.84
CA ILE A 307 4.31 -0.45 4.25
C ILE A 307 4.24 -0.37 2.71
N ASP A 308 3.46 -1.23 2.06
CA ASP A 308 3.41 -1.28 0.58
C ASP A 308 2.74 -0.05 -0.03
N ASP A 309 1.55 0.31 0.43
CA ASP A 309 0.78 1.46 -0.09
C ASP A 309 1.34 2.80 0.42
N ALA A 310 2.06 2.77 1.55
CA ALA A 310 2.66 3.93 2.18
C ALA A 310 3.86 4.53 1.41
N ARG A 311 4.16 4.00 0.21
CA ARG A 311 5.18 4.54 -0.71
C ARG A 311 4.71 5.77 -1.47
N THR A 312 3.40 5.94 -1.64
CA THR A 312 2.83 7.08 -2.38
C THR A 312 1.92 7.89 -1.47
N PRO A 313 2.09 9.22 -1.40
CA PRO A 313 1.15 10.07 -0.67
C PRO A 313 -0.21 10.12 -1.38
N LEU A 314 -1.26 10.43 -0.62
CA LEU A 314 -2.57 10.77 -1.15
C LEU A 314 -2.55 12.22 -1.58
N ILE A 315 -2.95 12.51 -2.81
CA ILE A 315 -2.88 13.84 -3.42
C ILE A 315 -4.22 14.16 -4.06
N ILE A 316 -4.80 15.31 -3.73
CA ILE A 316 -5.88 15.93 -4.49
C ILE A 316 -5.28 17.04 -5.34
N SER A 317 -5.47 16.93 -6.65
CA SER A 317 -5.05 17.94 -7.62
C SER A 317 -6.25 18.45 -8.42
N GLY A 318 -6.16 19.69 -8.87
CA GLY A 318 -7.17 20.29 -9.76
C GLY A 318 -6.55 21.15 -10.84
N PRO A 319 -7.32 21.49 -11.88
CA PRO A 319 -6.81 22.22 -13.04
C PRO A 319 -6.32 23.62 -12.65
N VAL A 320 -5.24 24.05 -13.29
CA VAL A 320 -4.72 25.41 -13.17
C VAL A 320 -5.38 26.28 -14.27
N PRO A 321 -5.98 27.43 -13.92
CA PRO A 321 -6.43 28.40 -14.92
C PRO A 321 -5.23 28.85 -15.77
N LYS A 322 -5.28 28.63 -17.09
CA LYS A 322 -4.21 28.86 -18.09
C LYS A 322 -3.09 27.80 -18.20
N GLY A 323 -3.35 26.54 -17.85
CA GLY A 323 -2.40 25.44 -18.08
C GLY A 323 -2.22 25.00 -19.55
N ASP A 324 -2.91 25.62 -20.51
CA ASP A 324 -3.00 25.21 -21.92
C ASP A 324 -1.83 25.70 -22.80
N GLU A 325 -0.83 26.42 -22.24
CA GLU A 325 0.30 26.97 -23.01
C GLU A 325 1.56 26.08 -23.00
N GLN A 326 1.49 24.83 -22.52
CA GLN A 326 2.65 23.93 -22.57
C GLN A 326 2.91 23.45 -24.01
N GLN A 327 4.08 23.77 -24.55
CA GLN A 327 4.48 23.53 -25.95
C GLN A 327 4.74 22.06 -26.32
N TYR A 328 4.08 21.09 -25.67
CA TYR A 328 4.28 19.65 -25.91
C TYR A 328 4.09 19.27 -27.39
N HIS A 329 3.04 19.78 -28.03
CA HIS A 329 2.78 19.49 -29.45
C HIS A 329 3.91 19.95 -30.37
N ILE A 330 4.55 21.09 -30.04
CA ILE A 330 5.63 21.68 -30.83
C ILE A 330 6.94 20.94 -30.58
N LEU A 331 7.22 20.59 -29.32
CA LEU A 331 8.50 20.01 -28.90
C LEU A 331 8.55 18.48 -29.08
N LYS A 332 7.41 17.79 -29.11
CA LYS A 332 7.31 16.33 -29.30
C LYS A 332 8.15 15.84 -30.46
N ALA A 333 8.01 16.44 -31.65
CA ALA A 333 8.71 15.99 -32.85
C ALA A 333 10.24 16.07 -32.69
N ARG A 334 10.74 17.10 -31.99
CA ARG A 334 12.18 17.27 -31.72
C ARG A 334 12.68 16.19 -30.76
N VAL A 335 11.94 15.93 -29.69
CA VAL A 335 12.32 14.92 -28.69
C VAL A 335 12.26 13.52 -29.28
N GLN A 336 11.25 13.22 -30.09
CA GLN A 336 11.16 11.94 -30.81
C GLN A 336 12.37 11.71 -31.71
N GLN A 337 12.75 12.71 -32.51
CA GLN A 337 13.94 12.62 -33.36
C GLN A 337 15.22 12.43 -32.53
N LEU A 338 15.36 13.14 -31.41
CA LEU A 338 16.50 12.99 -30.51
C LEU A 338 16.58 11.58 -29.90
N PHE A 339 15.45 11.01 -29.52
CA PHE A 339 15.35 9.64 -29.01
C PHE A 339 15.75 8.61 -30.07
N GLU A 340 15.31 8.79 -31.32
CA GLU A 340 15.72 7.92 -32.44
C GLU A 340 17.22 7.98 -32.71
N MET A 341 17.82 9.18 -32.66
CA MET A 341 19.26 9.37 -32.79
C MET A 341 20.03 8.70 -31.64
N GLN A 342 19.56 8.83 -30.40
CA GLN A 342 20.12 8.13 -29.24
C GLN A 342 20.07 6.61 -29.45
N ARG A 343 18.94 6.07 -29.90
CA ARG A 343 18.77 4.63 -30.14
C ARG A 343 19.76 4.09 -31.14
N GLN A 344 20.07 4.83 -32.20
CA GLN A 344 21.11 4.47 -33.17
C GLN A 344 22.50 4.43 -32.54
N VAL A 345 22.85 5.44 -31.73
CA VAL A 345 24.13 5.49 -31.01
C VAL A 345 24.27 4.32 -30.03
N VAL A 346 23.21 4.01 -29.27
CA VAL A 346 23.22 2.88 -28.32
C VAL A 346 23.40 1.56 -29.04
N ASN A 347 22.64 1.31 -30.13
CA ASN A 347 22.77 0.08 -30.89
C ASN A 347 24.17 -0.08 -31.50
N ARG A 348 24.76 1.01 -32.01
CA ARG A 348 26.13 1.02 -32.53
C ARG A 348 27.15 0.67 -31.43
N ASN A 349 27.06 1.31 -30.27
CA ASN A 349 27.95 1.04 -29.13
C ASN A 349 27.76 -0.39 -28.60
N LEU A 350 26.54 -0.94 -28.62
CA LEU A 350 26.28 -2.33 -28.24
C LEU A 350 26.94 -3.33 -29.20
N ILE A 351 26.85 -3.09 -30.51
CA ILE A 351 27.51 -3.93 -31.53
C ILE A 351 29.03 -3.87 -31.34
N GLU A 352 29.58 -2.67 -31.12
CA GLU A 352 31.01 -2.48 -30.90
C GLU A 352 31.49 -3.18 -29.61
N ALA A 353 30.74 -3.07 -28.52
CA ALA A 353 31.05 -3.79 -27.27
C ALA A 353 31.11 -5.31 -27.48
N ARG A 354 30.15 -5.88 -28.22
CA ARG A 354 30.13 -7.32 -28.56
C ARG A 354 31.36 -7.72 -29.38
N LYS A 355 31.72 -6.91 -30.37
CA LYS A 355 32.90 -7.14 -31.21
C LYS A 355 34.19 -7.10 -30.38
N LEU A 356 34.42 -6.02 -29.63
CA LEU A 356 35.61 -5.83 -28.81
C LEU A 356 35.76 -6.91 -27.73
N PHE A 357 34.65 -7.37 -27.14
CA PHE A 357 34.68 -8.46 -26.17
C PHE A 357 35.08 -9.79 -26.81
N THR A 358 34.69 -10.02 -28.07
CA THR A 358 35.11 -11.21 -28.84
C THR A 358 36.59 -11.14 -29.21
N GLU A 359 37.13 -9.93 -29.43
CA GLU A 359 38.54 -9.66 -29.73
C GLU A 359 39.45 -9.62 -28.48
N GLY A 360 38.88 -9.83 -27.27
CA GLY A 360 39.62 -9.78 -26.01
C GLY A 360 39.94 -8.37 -25.49
N GLN A 361 39.36 -7.33 -26.10
CA GLN A 361 39.46 -5.93 -25.68
C GLN A 361 38.28 -5.56 -24.79
N ASP A 362 38.23 -6.19 -23.62
CA ASP A 362 37.09 -6.13 -22.70
C ASP A 362 37.36 -5.26 -21.45
N ASP A 363 38.40 -4.45 -21.50
CA ASP A 363 38.78 -3.53 -20.43
C ASP A 363 37.85 -2.31 -20.35
N ALA A 364 37.90 -1.61 -19.22
CA ALA A 364 37.01 -0.49 -18.92
C ALA A 364 37.11 0.67 -19.93
N LYS A 365 38.24 0.84 -20.63
CA LYS A 365 38.49 1.97 -21.54
C LYS A 365 38.13 1.65 -22.99
N THR A 366 37.98 0.38 -23.36
CA THR A 366 37.70 -0.09 -24.72
C THR A 366 36.28 -0.66 -24.83
N GLY A 367 36.10 -1.98 -24.87
CA GLY A 367 34.79 -2.62 -24.92
C GLY A 367 33.91 -2.25 -23.72
N GLY A 368 34.50 -2.01 -22.56
CA GLY A 368 33.81 -1.53 -21.36
C GLY A 368 33.21 -0.13 -21.53
N LEU A 369 33.90 0.78 -22.22
CA LEU A 369 33.39 2.12 -22.55
C LEU A 369 32.17 2.04 -23.49
N ALA A 370 32.26 1.22 -24.54
CA ALA A 370 31.16 1.00 -25.48
C ALA A 370 29.94 0.40 -24.78
N LEU A 371 30.17 -0.58 -23.88
CA LEU A 371 29.12 -1.17 -23.06
C LEU A 371 28.50 -0.16 -22.09
N MET A 372 29.32 0.67 -21.45
CA MET A 372 28.88 1.72 -20.53
C MET A 372 28.02 2.78 -21.24
N ARG A 373 28.39 3.18 -22.47
CA ARG A 373 27.59 4.09 -23.30
C ARG A 373 26.23 3.50 -23.66
N ALA A 374 26.20 2.23 -24.05
CA ALA A 374 24.94 1.55 -24.35
C ALA A 374 24.03 1.49 -23.11
N PHE A 375 24.60 1.15 -21.95
CA PHE A 375 23.89 1.06 -20.68
C PHE A 375 23.36 2.41 -20.19
N ARG A 376 24.21 3.43 -20.11
CA ARG A 376 23.82 4.77 -19.66
C ARG A 376 22.90 5.50 -20.64
N GLY A 377 22.94 5.13 -21.92
CA GLY A 377 22.12 5.75 -22.96
C GLY A 377 20.68 5.24 -23.02
N LEU A 378 20.47 3.92 -23.03
CA LEU A 378 19.14 3.27 -23.01
C LEU A 378 19.24 1.92 -22.26
N PRO A 379 19.18 1.92 -20.91
CA PRO A 379 19.42 0.72 -20.11
C PRO A 379 18.31 -0.34 -20.27
N LYS A 380 17.07 0.09 -20.53
CA LYS A 380 15.91 -0.78 -20.82
C LYS A 380 15.96 -1.43 -22.23
N ASN A 381 17.01 -1.21 -23.03
CA ASN A 381 17.10 -1.81 -24.37
C ASN A 381 17.21 -3.35 -24.30
N SER A 382 16.29 -4.06 -24.95
CA SER A 382 16.20 -5.53 -24.90
C SER A 382 17.45 -6.27 -25.39
N ALA A 383 18.13 -5.74 -26.42
CA ALA A 383 19.36 -6.33 -26.96
C ALA A 383 20.55 -6.15 -26.00
N LEU A 384 20.59 -5.04 -25.27
CA LEU A 384 21.56 -4.78 -24.22
C LEU A 384 21.29 -5.69 -23.01
N ILE A 385 20.05 -5.78 -22.54
CA ILE A 385 19.67 -6.66 -21.43
C ILE A 385 20.10 -8.10 -21.72
N LYS A 386 19.82 -8.58 -22.93
CA LYS A 386 20.27 -9.91 -23.39
C LYS A 386 21.79 -10.06 -23.35
N PHE A 387 22.54 -9.03 -23.75
CA PHE A 387 24.01 -9.06 -23.70
C PHE A 387 24.53 -9.13 -22.26
N LEU A 388 23.96 -8.34 -21.35
CA LEU A 388 24.36 -8.29 -19.95
C LEU A 388 24.09 -9.61 -19.22
N SER A 389 23.13 -10.41 -19.67
CA SER A 389 22.87 -11.75 -19.16
C SER A 389 23.90 -12.80 -19.61
N GLU A 390 24.77 -12.49 -20.59
CA GLU A 390 25.83 -13.40 -21.03
C GLU A 390 26.95 -13.51 -19.96
N PRO A 391 27.62 -14.67 -19.83
CA PRO A 391 28.62 -14.90 -18.79
C PRO A 391 29.74 -13.86 -18.79
N GLY A 392 30.05 -13.30 -17.61
CA GLY A 392 31.12 -12.33 -17.41
C GLY A 392 30.87 -10.91 -17.94
N VAL A 393 29.87 -10.67 -18.80
CA VAL A 393 29.61 -9.34 -19.41
C VAL A 393 29.20 -8.32 -18.37
N LYS A 394 28.30 -8.68 -17.45
CA LYS A 394 27.86 -7.80 -16.37
C LYS A 394 28.97 -7.41 -15.40
N VAL A 395 29.87 -8.33 -15.10
CA VAL A 395 31.06 -8.05 -14.26
C VAL A 395 31.97 -7.03 -14.95
N LYS A 396 32.10 -7.11 -16.28
CA LYS A 396 32.87 -6.15 -17.07
C LYS A 396 32.19 -4.77 -17.10
N LEU A 397 30.85 -4.72 -17.20
CA LEU A 397 30.10 -3.47 -17.03
C LEU A 397 30.38 -2.85 -15.66
N GLN A 398 30.25 -3.62 -14.57
CA GLN A 398 30.51 -3.14 -13.21
C GLN A 398 31.94 -2.61 -13.02
N LYS A 399 32.93 -3.30 -13.58
CA LYS A 399 34.32 -2.83 -13.57
C LYS A 399 34.46 -1.49 -14.31
N SER A 400 33.75 -1.32 -15.41
CA SER A 400 33.71 -0.08 -16.18
C SER A 400 32.99 1.02 -15.41
N GLU A 401 31.84 0.74 -14.81
CA GLU A 401 31.11 1.67 -13.93
C GLU A 401 31.99 2.14 -12.77
N ASN A 402 32.64 1.22 -12.05
CA ASN A 402 33.55 1.57 -10.95
C ASN A 402 34.71 2.46 -11.41
N TYR A 403 35.23 2.24 -12.62
CA TYR A 403 36.28 3.06 -13.20
C TYR A 403 35.79 4.49 -13.51
N TYR A 404 34.61 4.63 -14.12
CA TYR A 404 34.07 5.94 -14.51
C TYR A 404 33.45 6.73 -13.36
N LEU A 405 32.93 6.05 -12.33
CA LEU A 405 32.40 6.66 -11.10
C LEU A 405 33.49 6.99 -10.06
N ALA A 406 34.71 6.48 -10.23
CA ALA A 406 35.84 6.83 -9.38
C ALA A 406 36.16 8.35 -9.44
N ASP A 407 36.90 8.84 -8.44
CA ASP A 407 37.39 10.22 -8.38
C ASP A 407 36.32 11.27 -8.66
N GLN A 408 35.14 11.14 -8.03
CA GLN A 408 33.99 12.02 -8.22
C GLN A 408 33.57 12.16 -9.70
N GLN A 409 33.50 11.03 -10.42
CA GLN A 409 33.02 10.99 -11.81
C GLN A 409 33.87 11.78 -12.82
N ARG A 410 35.15 12.04 -12.51
CA ARG A 410 36.06 12.82 -13.38
C ARG A 410 36.10 12.33 -14.84
N GLU A 411 35.95 11.03 -15.03
CA GLU A 411 36.05 10.38 -16.34
C GLU A 411 34.68 10.21 -17.05
N MET A 412 33.57 10.51 -16.37
CA MET A 412 32.22 10.39 -16.93
C MET A 412 31.97 11.19 -18.22
N PRO A 413 32.52 12.40 -18.41
CA PRO A 413 32.34 13.12 -19.67
C PRO A 413 32.76 12.32 -20.92
N LYS A 414 33.70 11.37 -20.78
CA LYS A 414 34.12 10.49 -21.88
C LYS A 414 33.01 9.51 -22.30
N VAL A 415 32.23 9.01 -21.35
CA VAL A 415 31.05 8.18 -21.64
C VAL A 415 29.99 9.05 -22.32
N ASP A 416 29.67 10.20 -21.72
CA ASP A 416 28.54 11.04 -22.13
C ASP A 416 28.75 11.75 -23.46
N SER A 417 30.01 11.99 -23.86
CA SER A 417 30.37 12.68 -25.12
C SER A 417 29.76 12.10 -26.40
N ASP A 418 29.47 10.79 -26.47
CA ASP A 418 28.84 10.19 -27.66
C ASP A 418 27.30 10.18 -27.57
N LEU A 419 26.74 10.39 -26.38
CA LEU A 419 25.31 10.34 -26.11
C LEU A 419 24.66 11.71 -26.32
N PHE A 420 23.38 11.73 -26.65
CA PHE A 420 22.54 12.94 -26.71
C PHE A 420 21.86 13.24 -25.37
N PHE A 421 21.57 12.20 -24.59
CA PHE A 421 21.14 12.30 -23.20
C PHE A 421 21.63 11.08 -22.43
N HIS A 422 21.65 11.16 -21.11
CA HIS A 422 21.91 10.03 -20.24
C HIS A 422 20.73 9.77 -19.31
N ILE A 423 20.58 8.51 -18.90
CA ILE A 423 19.50 8.06 -18.03
C ILE A 423 20.13 7.59 -16.72
N ASP A 424 19.59 8.09 -15.60
CA ASP A 424 19.84 7.53 -14.28
C ASP A 424 18.56 6.83 -13.79
N GLU A 425 18.50 5.51 -13.99
CA GLU A 425 17.36 4.69 -13.55
C GLU A 425 17.17 4.71 -12.03
N LYS A 426 18.23 4.94 -11.25
CA LYS A 426 18.10 4.96 -9.78
C LYS A 426 17.39 6.22 -9.30
N ASN A 427 17.60 7.33 -10.00
CA ASN A 427 17.02 8.62 -9.67
C ASN A 427 15.82 9.00 -10.57
N ASN A 428 15.45 8.14 -11.53
CA ASN A 428 14.43 8.41 -12.55
C ASN A 428 14.65 9.78 -13.26
N SER A 429 15.91 10.10 -13.57
CA SER A 429 16.27 11.33 -14.27
C SER A 429 16.76 11.05 -15.69
N VAL A 430 16.52 12.03 -16.56
CA VAL A 430 17.00 12.03 -17.94
C VAL A 430 17.56 13.41 -18.22
N ASP A 431 18.84 13.47 -18.51
CA ASP A 431 19.58 14.72 -18.60
C ASP A 431 20.23 14.84 -19.98
N LEU A 432 20.01 15.98 -20.62
CA LEU A 432 20.58 16.29 -21.93
C LEU A 432 22.10 16.49 -21.82
N THR A 433 22.83 15.99 -22.81
CA THR A 433 24.25 16.34 -23.00
C THR A 433 24.38 17.58 -23.88
N ASP A 434 25.57 18.18 -23.94
CA ASP A 434 25.86 19.28 -24.87
C ASP A 434 25.55 18.89 -26.33
N LYS A 435 25.85 17.64 -26.69
CA LYS A 435 25.54 17.07 -28.00
C LYS A 435 24.03 16.97 -28.24
N GLY A 436 23.27 16.63 -27.20
CA GLY A 436 21.80 16.66 -27.20
C GLY A 436 21.23 18.06 -27.40
N LEU A 437 21.74 19.03 -26.65
CA LEU A 437 21.33 20.44 -26.75
C LEU A 437 21.56 21.00 -28.15
N GLN A 438 22.70 20.69 -28.76
CA GLN A 438 22.99 21.08 -30.14
C GLN A 438 22.06 20.38 -31.15
N ALA A 439 21.75 19.11 -30.95
CA ALA A 439 20.91 18.34 -31.87
C ALA A 439 19.42 18.73 -31.82
N ILE A 440 18.92 19.13 -30.64
CA ILE A 440 17.51 19.52 -30.46
C ILE A 440 17.23 20.98 -30.90
N THR A 441 18.28 21.80 -30.97
CA THR A 441 18.25 23.18 -31.51
C THR A 441 18.33 23.13 -33.04
N LYS A 442 17.35 23.72 -33.75
CA LYS A 442 17.35 23.68 -35.23
C LYS A 442 18.37 24.65 -35.82
N SER A 443 18.82 24.36 -37.04
CA SER A 443 19.64 25.28 -37.82
C SER A 443 18.90 26.61 -38.06
N GLY A 444 19.49 27.72 -37.60
CA GLY A 444 18.91 29.07 -37.69
C GLY A 444 18.16 29.53 -36.44
N GLU A 445 18.07 28.70 -35.39
CA GLU A 445 17.60 29.11 -34.06
C GLU A 445 18.75 29.65 -33.21
N ASP A 446 18.39 30.41 -32.17
CA ASP A 446 19.32 30.91 -31.17
C ASP A 446 20.07 29.74 -30.50
N PRO A 447 21.42 29.74 -30.48
CA PRO A 447 22.20 28.76 -29.73
C PRO A 447 21.85 28.70 -28.23
N GLU A 448 21.33 29.80 -27.66
CA GLU A 448 20.88 29.87 -26.27
C GLU A 448 19.41 29.47 -26.06
N PHE A 449 18.76 28.91 -27.08
CA PHE A 449 17.34 28.54 -27.01
C PHE A 449 17.04 27.51 -25.91
N PHE A 450 17.96 26.59 -25.59
CA PHE A 450 17.79 25.66 -24.46
C PHE A 450 18.76 25.93 -23.30
N VAL A 451 19.34 27.14 -23.25
CA VAL A 451 20.28 27.55 -22.19
C VAL A 451 19.58 28.51 -21.25
N MET A 452 19.65 28.24 -19.94
CA MET A 452 19.08 29.15 -18.94
C MET A 452 19.97 30.37 -18.75
N PRO A 453 19.42 31.60 -18.82
CA PRO A 453 20.17 32.81 -18.51
C PRO A 453 20.39 32.93 -17.00
N ASP A 454 21.51 33.54 -16.59
CA ASP A 454 21.75 33.91 -15.20
C ASP A 454 20.97 35.19 -14.87
N ILE A 455 19.80 35.01 -14.24
CA ILE A 455 18.92 36.11 -13.84
C ILE A 455 19.66 37.08 -12.91
N GLY A 456 20.51 36.58 -12.00
CA GLY A 456 21.19 37.40 -11.01
C GLY A 456 22.15 38.40 -11.65
N VAL A 457 22.90 37.94 -12.66
CA VAL A 457 23.82 38.79 -13.43
C VAL A 457 23.04 39.81 -14.26
N GLN A 458 22.00 39.37 -14.98
CA GLN A 458 21.24 40.25 -15.87
C GLN A 458 20.41 41.30 -15.12
N LEU A 459 19.78 40.93 -13.99
CA LEU A 459 19.08 41.89 -13.13
C LEU A 459 20.06 42.90 -12.52
N ALA A 460 21.25 42.46 -12.09
CA ALA A 460 22.28 43.35 -11.57
C ALA A 460 22.81 44.32 -12.62
N GLU A 461 22.88 43.92 -13.89
CA GLU A 461 23.22 44.80 -15.01
C GLU A 461 22.15 45.87 -15.26
N ILE A 462 20.86 45.51 -15.22
CA ILE A 462 19.74 46.48 -15.30
C ILE A 462 19.78 47.46 -14.14
N GLU A 463 20.10 47.00 -12.92
CA GLU A 463 20.21 47.91 -11.78
C GLU A 463 21.33 48.94 -11.94
N LYS A 464 22.44 48.57 -12.58
CA LYS A 464 23.59 49.45 -12.87
C LYS A 464 23.35 50.43 -14.02
N GLN A 465 22.35 50.22 -14.87
CA GLN A 465 22.02 51.16 -15.95
C GLN A 465 21.44 52.47 -15.41
N PRO A 466 21.74 53.64 -16.00
CA PRO A 466 21.10 54.90 -15.63
C PRO A 466 19.63 54.91 -16.08
N GLY A 467 18.71 55.31 -15.19
CA GLY A 467 17.26 55.36 -15.44
C GLY A 467 16.44 55.32 -14.14
N THR A 468 15.18 55.72 -14.19
CA THR A 468 14.27 55.70 -13.02
C THR A 468 13.78 54.27 -12.71
N PRO A 469 13.28 54.00 -11.49
CA PRO A 469 12.68 52.69 -11.16
C PRO A 469 11.54 52.28 -12.09
N GLU A 470 10.78 53.26 -12.60
CA GLU A 470 9.65 53.08 -13.51
C GLU A 470 10.12 52.66 -14.92
N GLU A 471 11.27 53.15 -15.38
CA GLU A 471 11.89 52.76 -16.65
C GLU A 471 12.56 51.36 -16.58
N LYS A 472 13.04 50.97 -15.39
CA LYS A 472 13.72 49.68 -15.16
C LYS A 472 12.76 48.51 -14.94
N LEU A 473 11.57 48.77 -14.39
CA LEU A 473 10.57 47.75 -14.11
C LEU A 473 10.19 46.89 -15.34
N PRO A 474 9.83 47.46 -16.52
CA PRO A 474 9.48 46.66 -17.69
C PRO A 474 10.65 45.84 -18.23
N LEU A 475 11.90 46.31 -18.07
CA LEU A 475 13.10 45.55 -18.45
C LEU A 475 13.30 44.34 -17.53
N LYS A 476 13.11 44.51 -16.21
CA LYS A 476 13.16 43.40 -15.25
C LYS A 476 12.05 42.38 -15.52
N GLU A 477 10.83 42.84 -15.79
CA GLU A 477 9.71 41.98 -16.16
C GLU A 477 9.97 41.20 -17.46
N ALA A 478 10.57 41.83 -18.47
CA ALA A 478 10.93 41.15 -19.72
C ALA A 478 11.92 40.00 -19.50
N ILE A 479 12.96 40.20 -18.67
CA ILE A 479 13.93 39.16 -18.33
C ILE A 479 13.28 38.02 -17.54
N LEU A 480 12.44 38.34 -16.56
CA LEU A 480 11.72 37.33 -15.78
C LEU A 480 10.76 36.51 -16.67
N ASN A 481 10.08 37.16 -17.62
CA ASN A 481 9.22 36.49 -18.59
C ASN A 481 10.03 35.60 -19.53
N GLU A 482 11.15 36.08 -20.08
CA GLU A 482 12.02 35.27 -20.95
C GLU A 482 12.56 34.05 -20.20
N TYR A 483 13.02 34.23 -18.96
CA TYR A 483 13.47 33.14 -18.11
C TYR A 483 12.34 32.13 -17.87
N SER A 484 11.13 32.60 -17.52
CA SER A 484 9.99 31.73 -17.28
C SER A 484 9.65 30.86 -18.51
N ILE A 485 9.64 31.47 -19.70
CA ILE A 485 9.39 30.77 -20.97
C ILE A 485 10.49 29.74 -21.26
N LYS A 486 11.77 30.11 -21.07
CA LYS A 486 12.92 29.21 -21.27
C LYS A 486 12.88 28.04 -20.28
N ALA A 487 12.60 28.31 -19.01
CA ALA A 487 12.49 27.29 -17.96
C ALA A 487 11.36 26.29 -18.25
N GLU A 488 10.17 26.78 -18.61
CA GLU A 488 9.03 25.93 -18.96
C GLU A 488 9.32 25.05 -20.20
N ARG A 489 10.02 25.60 -21.19
CA ARG A 489 10.45 24.83 -22.37
C ARG A 489 11.43 23.71 -22.01
N ILE A 490 12.45 24.01 -21.21
CA ILE A 490 13.44 23.00 -20.78
C ILE A 490 12.74 21.90 -19.98
N HIS A 491 11.85 22.29 -19.06
CA HIS A 491 11.01 21.37 -18.29
C HIS A 491 10.19 20.44 -19.20
N THR A 492 9.52 21.03 -20.19
CA THR A 492 8.71 20.28 -21.18
C THR A 492 9.54 19.24 -21.93
N VAL A 493 10.77 19.60 -22.36
CA VAL A 493 11.70 18.67 -23.03
C VAL A 493 12.13 17.53 -22.09
N GLN A 494 12.45 17.83 -20.83
CA GLN A 494 12.81 16.82 -19.84
C GLN A 494 11.67 15.85 -19.56
N GLN A 495 10.42 16.34 -19.42
CA GLN A 495 9.25 15.47 -19.21
C GLN A 495 8.95 14.60 -20.43
N LEU A 496 9.08 15.14 -21.65
CA LEU A 496 8.97 14.34 -22.88
C LEU A 496 10.06 13.27 -22.95
N LEU A 497 11.31 13.61 -22.66
CA LEU A 497 12.41 12.63 -22.64
C LEU A 497 12.13 11.50 -21.64
N LYS A 498 11.74 11.83 -20.41
CA LYS A 498 11.29 10.85 -19.40
C LYS A 498 10.16 9.97 -19.94
N ALA A 499 9.13 10.56 -20.55
CA ALA A 499 8.02 9.82 -21.13
C ALA A 499 8.48 8.84 -22.24
N TYR A 500 9.46 9.20 -23.08
CA TYR A 500 9.98 8.33 -24.14
C TYR A 500 10.93 7.22 -23.64
N THR A 501 11.64 7.43 -22.53
CA THR A 501 12.72 6.53 -22.09
C THR A 501 12.40 5.68 -20.87
N LEU A 502 11.58 6.19 -19.94
CA LEU A 502 11.31 5.54 -18.66
C LEU A 502 9.91 4.92 -18.59
N PHE A 503 8.95 5.43 -19.37
CA PHE A 503 7.54 5.04 -19.32
C PHE A 503 7.12 4.32 -20.61
N ASP A 504 6.90 3.02 -20.52
CA ASP A 504 6.46 2.17 -21.59
C ASP A 504 4.95 1.91 -21.52
N LYS A 505 4.34 1.86 -22.70
CA LYS A 505 2.93 1.50 -22.84
C LYS A 505 2.74 0.04 -22.44
N ASP A 506 1.62 -0.23 -21.78
CA ASP A 506 1.21 -1.53 -21.23
C ASP A 506 2.08 -2.03 -20.05
N VAL A 507 2.98 -1.19 -19.53
CA VAL A 507 3.77 -1.44 -18.32
C VAL A 507 3.42 -0.43 -17.25
N GLU A 508 3.85 0.84 -17.38
CA GLU A 508 3.56 1.88 -16.41
C GLU A 508 2.19 2.56 -16.66
N TYR A 509 1.67 2.52 -17.90
CA TYR A 509 0.37 3.08 -18.25
C TYR A 509 -0.28 2.35 -19.44
N VAL A 510 -1.59 2.52 -19.60
CA VAL A 510 -2.36 2.07 -20.77
C VAL A 510 -3.13 3.23 -21.39
N VAL A 511 -3.48 3.11 -22.66
CA VAL A 511 -4.36 4.08 -23.35
C VAL A 511 -5.72 3.44 -23.55
N MET A 512 -6.74 3.98 -22.90
CA MET A 512 -8.12 3.50 -22.96
C MET A 512 -9.07 4.68 -23.15
N ASP A 513 -10.08 4.52 -24.01
CA ASP A 513 -11.08 5.56 -24.31
C ASP A 513 -10.47 6.91 -24.73
N GLY A 514 -9.30 6.87 -25.37
CA GLY A 514 -8.57 8.08 -25.75
C GLY A 514 -8.04 8.87 -24.55
N GLN A 515 -7.72 8.21 -23.43
CA GLN A 515 -7.09 8.79 -22.24
C GLN A 515 -5.94 7.90 -21.76
N VAL A 516 -4.91 8.52 -21.16
CA VAL A 516 -3.83 7.82 -20.48
C VAL A 516 -4.29 7.42 -19.08
N LYS A 517 -4.16 6.13 -18.75
CA LYS A 517 -4.54 5.57 -17.47
C LYS A 517 -3.32 4.90 -16.84
N ILE A 518 -3.00 5.28 -15.60
CA ILE A 518 -1.84 4.75 -14.88
C ILE A 518 -2.11 3.31 -14.48
N VAL A 519 -1.09 2.46 -14.63
CA VAL A 519 -1.10 1.09 -14.15
C VAL A 519 -0.21 0.99 -12.92
N ASP A 520 -0.73 0.40 -11.85
CA ASP A 520 0.09 -0.03 -10.73
C ASP A 520 1.01 -1.16 -11.19
N GLU A 521 2.32 -0.91 -11.22
CA GLU A 521 3.36 -1.87 -11.66
C GLU A 521 3.29 -3.21 -10.92
N GLN A 522 2.88 -3.19 -9.65
CA GLN A 522 2.83 -4.39 -8.83
C GLN A 522 1.52 -5.13 -8.98
N THR A 523 0.40 -4.45 -9.16
CA THR A 523 -0.90 -5.14 -9.19
C THR A 523 -1.47 -5.29 -10.60
N GLY A 524 -0.93 -4.59 -11.58
CA GLY A 524 -1.49 -4.48 -12.93
C GLY A 524 -2.85 -3.77 -12.97
N ARG A 525 -3.24 -3.10 -11.89
CA ARG A 525 -4.52 -2.39 -11.76
C ARG A 525 -4.46 -1.03 -12.40
N ILE A 526 -5.56 -0.64 -13.02
CA ILE A 526 -5.76 0.73 -13.50
C ILE A 526 -6.10 1.60 -12.28
N LEU A 527 -5.32 2.64 -12.06
CA LEU A 527 -5.53 3.61 -10.99
C LEU A 527 -6.39 4.77 -11.51
N ASP A 528 -7.70 4.59 -11.47
CA ASP A 528 -8.64 5.62 -11.93
C ASP A 528 -8.54 6.91 -11.13
N GLY A 529 -8.66 8.04 -11.84
CA GLY A 529 -8.55 9.39 -11.27
C GLY A 529 -7.12 9.83 -10.93
N ARG A 530 -6.10 8.98 -11.11
CA ARG A 530 -4.70 9.36 -10.86
C ARG A 530 -4.01 9.92 -12.10
N ARG A 531 -3.14 10.92 -11.88
CA ARG A 531 -2.26 11.53 -12.88
C ARG A 531 -0.82 11.56 -12.39
N TYR A 532 0.12 11.52 -13.34
CA TYR A 532 1.51 11.83 -13.03
C TYR A 532 1.64 13.33 -12.83
N SER A 533 2.38 13.74 -11.81
CA SER A 533 2.60 15.15 -11.47
C SER A 533 3.59 15.82 -12.43
N ASP A 534 3.72 17.14 -12.29
CA ASP A 534 4.85 17.91 -12.84
C ASP A 534 4.95 17.89 -14.37
N GLY A 535 3.82 17.79 -15.08
CA GLY A 535 3.77 17.80 -16.55
C GLY A 535 4.05 16.43 -17.20
N LEU A 536 4.44 15.41 -16.44
CA LEU A 536 4.76 14.09 -16.98
C LEU A 536 3.55 13.41 -17.63
N HIS A 537 2.35 13.56 -17.05
CA HIS A 537 1.14 12.97 -17.61
C HIS A 537 0.82 13.56 -18.98
N GLN A 538 0.93 14.89 -19.10
CA GLN A 538 0.77 15.63 -20.35
C GLN A 538 1.83 15.22 -21.38
N ALA A 539 3.06 14.97 -20.95
CA ALA A 539 4.12 14.47 -21.82
C ALA A 539 3.80 13.07 -22.38
N ILE A 540 3.20 12.18 -21.57
CA ILE A 540 2.76 10.85 -22.01
C ILE A 540 1.53 10.96 -22.93
N GLU A 541 0.55 11.82 -22.61
CA GLU A 541 -0.58 12.11 -23.49
C GLU A 541 -0.09 12.62 -24.86
N ALA A 542 0.89 13.53 -24.85
CA ALA A 542 1.53 14.02 -26.05
C ALA A 542 2.25 12.91 -26.80
N LYS A 543 3.07 12.08 -26.13
CA LYS A 543 3.77 10.91 -26.71
C LYS A 543 2.79 10.01 -27.47
N GLU A 544 1.66 9.67 -26.85
CA GLU A 544 0.65 8.75 -27.38
C GLU A 544 -0.35 9.39 -28.36
N ASN A 545 -0.22 10.68 -28.68
CA ASN A 545 -1.16 11.45 -29.52
C ASN A 545 -2.59 11.48 -28.95
N VAL A 546 -2.70 11.54 -27.64
CA VAL A 546 -3.95 11.69 -26.91
C VAL A 546 -4.23 13.18 -26.66
N LYS A 547 -5.49 13.55 -26.41
CA LYS A 547 -5.84 14.92 -26.01
C LYS A 547 -5.10 15.28 -24.72
N ILE A 548 -4.27 16.32 -24.79
CA ILE A 548 -3.55 16.82 -23.63
C ILE A 548 -4.54 17.55 -22.73
N GLU A 549 -4.61 17.15 -21.47
CA GLU A 549 -5.45 17.83 -20.49
C GLU A 549 -4.64 18.90 -19.73
N ALA A 550 -5.35 19.92 -19.24
CA ALA A 550 -4.73 21.06 -18.56
C ALA A 550 -3.84 20.62 -17.38
N ALA A 551 -2.76 21.36 -17.17
CA ALA A 551 -1.87 21.16 -16.02
C ALA A 551 -2.65 21.19 -14.71
N THR A 552 -2.31 20.28 -13.80
CA THR A 552 -2.97 20.15 -12.49
C THR A 552 -2.02 20.58 -11.38
N GLN A 553 -2.50 21.39 -10.43
CA GLN A 553 -1.78 21.72 -9.20
C GLN A 553 -2.30 20.91 -8.02
N THR A 554 -1.44 20.62 -7.05
CA THR A 554 -1.81 19.94 -5.81
C THR A 554 -2.51 20.90 -4.85
N TYR A 555 -3.75 20.61 -4.48
CA TYR A 555 -4.51 21.36 -3.47
C TYR A 555 -4.28 20.83 -2.06
N ALA A 556 -4.27 19.50 -1.91
CA ALA A 556 -4.12 18.86 -0.62
C ALA A 556 -3.32 17.57 -0.78
N THR A 557 -2.49 17.26 0.20
CA THR A 557 -1.70 16.02 0.22
C THR A 557 -1.53 15.54 1.65
N ILE A 558 -1.48 14.23 1.86
CA ILE A 558 -1.09 13.59 3.13
C ILE A 558 -0.47 12.22 2.86
N THR A 559 0.55 11.85 3.62
CA THR A 559 1.05 10.47 3.61
C THR A 559 0.16 9.55 4.46
N LEU A 560 0.03 8.27 4.09
CA LEU A 560 -0.71 7.30 4.90
C LEU A 560 -0.13 7.19 6.32
N GLN A 561 1.19 7.32 6.45
CA GLN A 561 1.91 7.40 7.72
C GLN A 561 1.31 8.49 8.61
N ASN A 562 1.29 9.74 8.14
CA ASN A 562 0.79 10.86 8.93
C ASN A 562 -0.71 10.81 9.14
N TYR A 563 -1.48 10.26 8.19
CA TYR A 563 -2.91 10.04 8.36
C TYR A 563 -3.21 9.11 9.55
N PHE A 564 -2.60 7.91 9.57
CA PHE A 564 -2.87 6.93 10.63
C PHE A 564 -2.29 7.32 11.99
N ARG A 565 -1.23 8.15 12.03
CA ARG A 565 -0.70 8.73 13.28
C ARG A 565 -1.67 9.68 13.99
N MET A 566 -2.74 10.14 13.32
CA MET A 566 -3.75 11.02 13.93
C MET A 566 -4.74 10.27 14.82
N TYR A 567 -4.88 8.96 14.68
CA TYR A 567 -5.82 8.19 15.48
C TYR A 567 -5.39 8.13 16.95
N HIS A 568 -6.34 8.24 17.87
CA HIS A 568 -6.08 8.03 19.30
C HIS A 568 -5.48 6.64 19.55
N LYS A 569 -6.03 5.62 18.90
CA LYS A 569 -5.56 4.24 18.95
C LYS A 569 -5.49 3.65 17.55
N LEU A 570 -4.38 2.99 17.24
CA LEU A 570 -4.14 2.29 15.99
C LEU A 570 -3.78 0.84 16.28
N ALA A 571 -4.35 -0.09 15.53
CA ALA A 571 -4.02 -1.51 15.60
C ALA A 571 -3.96 -2.11 14.20
N GLY A 572 -3.37 -3.29 14.07
CA GLY A 572 -3.31 -3.96 12.77
C GLY A 572 -3.22 -5.47 12.87
N MET A 573 -3.65 -6.17 11.84
CA MET A 573 -3.49 -7.62 11.74
C MET A 573 -2.88 -8.00 10.40
N THR A 574 -2.04 -9.03 10.39
CA THR A 574 -1.47 -9.59 9.16
C THR A 574 -0.87 -10.97 9.44
N GLY A 575 -0.54 -11.73 8.39
CA GLY A 575 0.23 -12.97 8.54
C GLY A 575 1.73 -12.78 8.64
N THR A 576 2.24 -11.58 8.36
CA THR A 576 3.66 -11.37 8.10
C THR A 576 4.16 -9.96 8.49
N ALA A 577 4.06 -9.59 9.77
CA ALA A 577 4.51 -8.27 10.30
C ALA A 577 5.90 -8.28 10.93
N VAL A 578 6.40 -9.42 11.43
CA VAL A 578 7.64 -9.47 12.22
C VAL A 578 8.87 -8.99 11.46
N THR A 579 8.87 -9.12 10.13
CA THR A 579 9.99 -8.63 9.30
C THR A 579 10.13 -7.11 9.38
N GLU A 580 9.01 -6.39 9.47
CA GLU A 580 8.95 -4.92 9.49
C GLU A 580 8.67 -4.36 10.90
N ALA A 581 8.85 -5.16 11.95
CA ALA A 581 8.54 -4.75 13.33
C ALA A 581 9.30 -3.47 13.75
N GLY A 582 10.52 -3.27 13.25
CA GLY A 582 11.28 -2.03 13.47
C GLY A 582 10.61 -0.82 12.83
N GLU A 583 10.19 -0.92 11.56
CA GLU A 583 9.50 0.17 10.84
C GLU A 583 8.15 0.51 11.49
N PHE A 584 7.36 -0.49 11.88
CA PHE A 584 6.09 -0.28 12.59
C PHE A 584 6.27 0.48 13.90
N TRP A 585 7.30 0.15 14.68
CA TRP A 585 7.60 0.86 15.92
C TRP A 585 8.13 2.27 15.66
N ASP A 586 9.06 2.43 14.71
CA ASP A 586 9.71 3.70 14.45
C ASP A 586 8.72 4.75 13.93
N ILE A 587 7.82 4.37 13.02
CA ILE A 587 6.85 5.27 12.38
C ILE A 587 5.56 5.40 13.20
N TYR A 588 4.96 4.26 13.59
CA TYR A 588 3.60 4.23 14.14
C TYR A 588 3.53 3.92 15.64
N LYS A 589 4.66 3.57 16.27
CA LYS A 589 4.71 3.06 17.65
C LYS A 589 3.86 1.80 17.85
N LEU A 590 3.74 0.99 16.79
CA LEU A 590 3.02 -0.27 16.81
C LEU A 590 3.97 -1.43 17.11
N ASP A 591 3.73 -2.10 18.24
CA ASP A 591 4.43 -3.33 18.60
C ASP A 591 3.83 -4.54 17.87
N VAL A 592 4.68 -5.47 17.41
CA VAL A 592 4.24 -6.71 16.74
C VAL A 592 4.25 -7.89 17.71
N VAL A 593 3.12 -8.59 17.82
CA VAL A 593 2.97 -9.81 18.63
C VAL A 593 2.62 -10.99 17.71
N THR A 594 3.52 -11.97 17.62
CA THR A 594 3.26 -13.22 16.90
C THR A 594 2.37 -14.13 17.73
N VAL A 595 1.13 -14.31 17.27
CA VAL A 595 0.16 -15.20 17.89
C VAL A 595 0.41 -16.64 17.40
N PRO A 596 0.40 -17.65 18.29
CA PRO A 596 0.54 -19.04 17.89
C PRO A 596 -0.63 -19.49 17.00
N THR A 597 -0.36 -20.44 16.10
CA THR A 597 -1.41 -21.09 15.31
C THR A 597 -2.26 -22.00 16.18
N ASN A 598 -3.57 -22.06 15.92
CA ASN A 598 -4.50 -22.98 16.58
C ASN A 598 -4.05 -24.45 16.42
N VAL A 599 -3.62 -24.80 15.21
CA VAL A 599 -3.09 -26.13 14.86
C VAL A 599 -1.72 -25.94 14.23
N LYS A 600 -0.74 -26.75 14.66
CA LYS A 600 0.63 -26.69 14.13
C LYS A 600 0.64 -26.98 12.62
N ALA A 601 1.24 -26.08 11.84
CA ALA A 601 1.43 -26.28 10.41
C ALA A 601 2.39 -27.46 10.12
N ILE A 602 1.98 -28.33 9.20
CA ILE A 602 2.76 -29.49 8.72
C ILE A 602 3.21 -29.34 7.26
N ARG A 603 3.06 -28.14 6.69
CA ARG A 603 3.48 -27.83 5.32
C ARG A 603 4.98 -28.05 5.13
N ILE A 604 5.34 -28.59 3.97
CA ILE A 604 6.74 -28.81 3.58
C ILE A 604 7.19 -27.66 2.67
N ASP A 605 8.10 -26.82 3.15
CA ASP A 605 8.71 -25.74 2.39
C ASP A 605 10.08 -26.20 1.85
N SER A 606 10.21 -26.31 0.52
CA SER A 606 11.42 -26.82 -0.13
C SER A 606 12.42 -25.70 -0.46
N GLU A 607 13.69 -26.05 -0.59
CA GLU A 607 14.76 -25.15 -1.04
C GLU A 607 14.56 -24.73 -2.50
N ASP A 608 15.04 -23.54 -2.87
CA ASP A 608 14.81 -22.95 -4.20
C ASP A 608 15.51 -23.75 -5.30
N LEU A 609 14.83 -23.93 -6.43
CA LEU A 609 15.39 -24.50 -7.64
C LEU A 609 15.87 -23.36 -8.53
N VAL A 610 17.18 -23.25 -8.73
CA VAL A 610 17.79 -22.16 -9.50
C VAL A 610 18.25 -22.65 -10.87
N TYR A 611 17.78 -21.98 -11.91
CA TYR A 611 18.04 -22.25 -13.33
C TYR A 611 18.88 -21.15 -13.96
N LYS A 612 19.48 -21.45 -15.11
CA LYS A 612 20.28 -20.46 -15.85
C LYS A 612 19.39 -19.50 -16.63
N THR A 613 18.37 -20.01 -17.32
CA THR A 613 17.51 -19.21 -18.21
C THR A 613 16.03 -19.25 -17.82
N LYS A 614 15.26 -18.22 -18.20
CA LYS A 614 13.80 -18.20 -18.05
C LYS A 614 13.12 -19.35 -18.80
N ARG A 615 13.64 -19.71 -19.97
CA ARG A 615 13.09 -20.78 -20.82
C ARG A 615 13.11 -22.13 -20.10
N GLU A 616 14.23 -22.48 -19.47
CA GLU A 616 14.35 -23.71 -18.67
C GLU A 616 13.42 -23.65 -17.47
N LYS A 617 13.49 -22.56 -16.70
CA LYS A 617 12.65 -22.33 -15.52
C LYS A 617 11.17 -22.62 -15.82
N TYR A 618 10.62 -22.00 -16.87
CA TYR A 618 9.21 -22.18 -17.22
C TYR A 618 8.89 -23.57 -17.75
N LYS A 619 9.79 -24.22 -18.49
CA LYS A 619 9.60 -25.61 -18.91
C LYS A 619 9.41 -26.53 -17.69
N TYR A 620 10.30 -26.45 -16.70
CA TYR A 620 10.23 -27.27 -15.49
C TYR A 620 9.03 -26.93 -14.59
N VAL A 621 8.63 -25.66 -14.53
CA VAL A 621 7.39 -25.25 -13.85
C VAL A 621 6.18 -25.94 -14.47
N ILE A 622 6.06 -25.98 -15.79
CA ILE A 622 4.95 -26.65 -16.48
C ILE A 622 4.98 -28.16 -16.24
N GLU A 623 6.15 -28.79 -16.30
CA GLU A 623 6.29 -30.23 -16.03
C GLU A 623 5.86 -30.59 -14.60
N GLU A 624 6.24 -29.80 -13.59
CA GLU A 624 5.80 -30.04 -12.21
C GLU A 624 4.31 -29.80 -12.03
N ILE A 625 3.72 -28.77 -12.67
CA ILE A 625 2.26 -28.54 -12.64
C ILE A 625 1.51 -29.76 -13.17
N ILE A 626 1.96 -30.32 -14.30
CA ILE A 626 1.32 -31.51 -14.91
C ILE A 626 1.40 -32.70 -13.96
N LYS A 627 2.59 -33.00 -13.43
CA LYS A 627 2.81 -34.10 -12.48
C LYS A 627 1.94 -33.99 -11.23
N LEU A 628 1.83 -32.79 -10.64
CA LEU A 628 1.00 -32.55 -9.46
C LEU A 628 -0.49 -32.71 -9.77
N ARG A 629 -0.92 -32.19 -10.93
CA ARG A 629 -2.31 -32.32 -11.39
C ARG A 629 -2.70 -33.77 -11.66
N GLU A 630 -1.82 -34.56 -12.29
CA GLU A 630 -2.02 -36.00 -12.53
C GLU A 630 -2.12 -36.79 -11.22
N ALA A 631 -1.43 -36.34 -10.17
CA ALA A 631 -1.60 -36.86 -8.80
C ALA A 631 -2.87 -36.36 -8.09
N GLY A 632 -3.76 -35.62 -8.78
CA GLY A 632 -5.02 -35.10 -8.23
C GLY A 632 -4.86 -33.87 -7.33
N ARG A 633 -3.66 -33.29 -7.23
CA ARG A 633 -3.39 -32.16 -6.33
C ARG A 633 -3.77 -30.82 -6.98
N PRO A 634 -4.40 -29.88 -6.26
CA PRO A 634 -4.52 -28.51 -6.71
C PRO A 634 -3.18 -27.79 -6.67
N VAL A 635 -2.99 -26.86 -7.62
CA VAL A 635 -1.75 -26.08 -7.76
C VAL A 635 -2.08 -24.59 -7.85
N LEU A 636 -1.47 -23.80 -6.97
CA LEU A 636 -1.45 -22.33 -7.05
C LEU A 636 -0.07 -21.87 -7.52
N VAL A 637 -0.03 -21.23 -8.69
CA VAL A 637 1.17 -20.69 -9.30
C VAL A 637 1.22 -19.18 -9.05
N GLY A 638 2.18 -18.73 -8.24
CA GLY A 638 2.41 -17.31 -7.96
C GLY A 638 3.45 -16.72 -8.91
N THR A 639 3.10 -15.62 -9.57
CA THR A 639 3.97 -14.86 -10.48
C THR A 639 4.16 -13.43 -9.98
N THR A 640 5.16 -12.72 -10.52
CA THR A 640 5.50 -11.34 -10.15
C THR A 640 4.87 -10.29 -11.07
N SER A 641 4.34 -10.67 -12.23
CA SER A 641 3.74 -9.73 -13.19
C SER A 641 2.65 -10.38 -14.04
N VAL A 642 1.75 -9.55 -14.57
CA VAL A 642 0.66 -9.98 -15.45
C VAL A 642 1.22 -10.62 -16.72
N GLU A 643 2.32 -10.09 -17.26
CA GLU A 643 2.99 -10.63 -18.44
C GLU A 643 3.43 -12.10 -18.23
N VAL A 644 4.04 -12.39 -17.07
CA VAL A 644 4.48 -13.75 -16.73
C VAL A 644 3.28 -14.68 -16.56
N SER A 645 2.20 -14.21 -15.94
CA SER A 645 0.95 -14.97 -15.83
C SER A 645 0.34 -15.33 -17.19
N GLU A 646 0.29 -14.37 -18.11
CA GLU A 646 -0.22 -14.59 -19.48
C GLU A 646 0.69 -15.52 -20.29
N LEU A 647 2.01 -15.41 -20.12
CA LEU A 647 2.96 -16.32 -20.75
C LEU A 647 2.74 -17.77 -20.27
N LEU A 648 2.64 -17.99 -18.97
CA LEU A 648 2.41 -19.33 -18.40
C LEU A 648 1.04 -19.87 -18.79
N SER A 649 0.03 -19.01 -18.81
CA SER A 649 -1.31 -19.34 -19.32
C SER A 649 -1.24 -19.90 -20.74
N LYS A 650 -0.59 -19.19 -21.68
CA LYS A 650 -0.38 -19.66 -23.06
C LYS A 650 0.36 -21.00 -23.13
N MET A 651 1.38 -21.19 -22.29
CA MET A 651 2.12 -22.46 -22.23
C MET A 651 1.26 -23.62 -21.73
N LEU A 652 0.42 -23.40 -20.71
CA LEU A 652 -0.54 -24.40 -20.22
C LEU A 652 -1.64 -24.71 -21.23
N GLN A 653 -2.15 -23.69 -21.96
CA GLN A 653 -3.10 -23.88 -23.06
C GLN A 653 -2.49 -24.75 -24.16
N GLY A 654 -1.23 -24.52 -24.52
CA GLY A 654 -0.49 -25.36 -25.48
C GLY A 654 -0.39 -26.83 -25.07
N ASN A 655 -0.34 -27.10 -23.75
CA ASN A 655 -0.35 -28.44 -23.17
C ASN A 655 -1.77 -28.96 -22.86
N LYS A 656 -2.82 -28.24 -23.28
CA LYS A 656 -4.25 -28.57 -23.04
C LYS A 656 -4.59 -28.74 -21.56
N ILE A 657 -3.96 -27.95 -20.70
CA ILE A 657 -4.20 -27.98 -19.26
C ILE A 657 -5.21 -26.87 -18.89
N PRO A 658 -6.41 -27.21 -18.41
CA PRO A 658 -7.37 -26.21 -17.90
C PRO A 658 -6.80 -25.49 -16.68
N HIS A 659 -6.92 -24.17 -16.67
CA HIS A 659 -6.45 -23.32 -15.57
C HIS A 659 -7.22 -22.00 -15.53
N ASN A 660 -7.15 -21.32 -14.40
CA ASN A 660 -7.65 -19.96 -14.22
C ASN A 660 -6.51 -18.98 -13.97
N VAL A 661 -6.68 -17.71 -14.38
CA VAL A 661 -5.70 -16.64 -14.17
C VAL A 661 -6.34 -15.53 -13.34
N LEU A 662 -5.65 -15.10 -12.27
CA LEU A 662 -6.04 -14.02 -11.39
C LEU A 662 -5.07 -12.85 -11.58
N ASN A 663 -5.58 -11.75 -12.13
CA ASN A 663 -4.78 -10.56 -12.49
C ASN A 663 -5.16 -9.31 -11.68
N ALA A 664 -5.81 -9.49 -10.52
CA ALA A 664 -6.27 -8.42 -9.63
C ALA A 664 -7.19 -7.37 -10.28
N LYS A 665 -7.91 -7.72 -11.36
CA LYS A 665 -8.82 -6.83 -12.11
C LYS A 665 -10.28 -6.93 -11.68
N GLN A 666 -10.74 -8.11 -11.28
CA GLN A 666 -12.16 -8.35 -10.95
C GLN A 666 -12.28 -9.12 -9.63
N HIS A 667 -12.26 -8.41 -8.50
CA HIS A 667 -12.17 -9.04 -7.16
C HIS A 667 -13.29 -10.03 -6.84
N ALA A 668 -14.54 -9.73 -7.24
CA ALA A 668 -15.66 -10.65 -7.01
C ALA A 668 -15.50 -11.98 -7.77
N ARG A 669 -15.14 -11.92 -9.06
CA ARG A 669 -14.89 -13.12 -9.88
C ARG A 669 -13.66 -13.87 -9.41
N GLU A 670 -12.62 -13.15 -9.00
CA GLU A 670 -11.41 -13.75 -8.44
C GLU A 670 -11.70 -14.50 -7.13
N ALA A 671 -12.53 -13.94 -6.24
CA ALA A 671 -12.93 -14.60 -5.01
C ALA A 671 -13.64 -15.94 -5.29
N GLN A 672 -14.50 -15.99 -6.31
CA GLN A 672 -15.16 -17.23 -6.74
C GLN A 672 -14.13 -18.26 -7.25
N VAL A 673 -13.21 -17.85 -8.12
CA VAL A 673 -12.15 -18.74 -8.63
C VAL A 673 -11.24 -19.24 -7.49
N VAL A 674 -10.92 -18.40 -6.50
CA VAL A 674 -10.10 -18.79 -5.34
C VAL A 674 -10.82 -19.80 -4.46
N ALA A 675 -12.15 -19.68 -4.29
CA ALA A 675 -12.94 -20.65 -3.53
C ALA A 675 -12.91 -22.04 -4.18
N GLU A 676 -12.84 -22.11 -5.50
CA GLU A 676 -12.76 -23.36 -6.28
C GLU A 676 -11.31 -23.86 -6.48
N ALA A 677 -10.30 -23.03 -6.19
CA ALA A 677 -8.89 -23.36 -6.42
C ALA A 677 -8.37 -24.53 -5.58
N GLY A 678 -9.09 -24.93 -4.53
CA GLY A 678 -8.73 -26.06 -3.67
C GLY A 678 -9.33 -27.40 -4.11
N LEU A 679 -10.02 -27.48 -5.25
CA LEU A 679 -10.58 -28.71 -5.80
C LEU A 679 -9.50 -29.58 -6.47
N ALA A 680 -9.73 -30.89 -6.51
CA ALA A 680 -8.76 -31.84 -7.08
C ALA A 680 -8.41 -31.50 -8.54
N GLY A 681 -7.10 -31.42 -8.83
CA GLY A 681 -6.57 -31.07 -10.15
C GLY A 681 -6.83 -29.63 -10.63
N ALA A 682 -7.35 -28.75 -9.76
CA ALA A 682 -7.52 -27.33 -10.09
C ALA A 682 -6.17 -26.62 -10.22
N ILE A 683 -6.01 -25.80 -11.26
CA ILE A 683 -4.81 -25.00 -11.48
C ILE A 683 -5.19 -23.54 -11.54
N THR A 684 -4.55 -22.74 -10.69
CA THR A 684 -4.80 -21.31 -10.60
C THR A 684 -3.47 -20.57 -10.67
N ILE A 685 -3.36 -19.62 -11.59
CA ILE A 685 -2.23 -18.70 -11.70
C ILE A 685 -2.65 -17.39 -11.03
N ALA A 686 -1.84 -16.88 -10.11
CA ALA A 686 -2.09 -15.64 -9.40
C ALA A 686 -0.92 -14.69 -9.59
N THR A 687 -1.21 -13.52 -10.16
CA THR A 687 -0.26 -12.41 -10.25
C THR A 687 -0.14 -11.73 -8.90
N ASN A 688 1.08 -11.70 -8.35
CA ASN A 688 1.42 -11.15 -7.03
C ASN A 688 0.45 -11.62 -5.93
N MET A 689 -0.34 -10.69 -5.40
CA MET A 689 -1.29 -10.93 -4.32
C MET A 689 -2.75 -11.04 -4.80
N ALA A 690 -2.99 -11.39 -6.07
CA ALA A 690 -4.35 -11.61 -6.56
C ALA A 690 -5.08 -12.68 -5.73
N GLY A 691 -6.38 -12.49 -5.50
CA GLY A 691 -7.15 -13.36 -4.60
C GLY A 691 -6.82 -13.23 -3.11
N ARG A 692 -6.25 -12.10 -2.66
CA ARG A 692 -6.06 -11.80 -1.22
C ARG A 692 -7.39 -11.66 -0.49
N GLY A 693 -7.36 -11.99 0.81
CA GLY A 693 -8.53 -11.95 1.68
C GLY A 693 -9.53 -13.09 1.47
N THR A 694 -9.28 -14.01 0.53
CA THR A 694 -10.11 -15.21 0.30
C THR A 694 -9.33 -16.48 0.64
N ASP A 695 -9.97 -17.38 1.39
CA ASP A 695 -9.40 -18.65 1.82
C ASP A 695 -9.54 -19.73 0.74
N ILE A 696 -8.53 -20.58 0.58
CA ILE A 696 -8.56 -21.74 -0.34
C ILE A 696 -8.83 -22.97 0.51
N LYS A 697 -10.09 -23.43 0.51
CA LYS A 697 -10.49 -24.64 1.24
C LYS A 697 -10.21 -25.87 0.39
N LEU A 698 -9.58 -26.89 0.98
CA LEU A 698 -9.30 -28.14 0.29
C LEU A 698 -10.59 -28.94 0.07
N GLY A 699 -10.83 -29.34 -1.18
CA GLY A 699 -11.96 -30.19 -1.55
C GLY A 699 -11.81 -31.65 -1.08
N PRO A 700 -12.83 -32.49 -1.26
CA PRO A 700 -12.79 -33.91 -0.91
C PRO A 700 -11.63 -34.64 -1.62
N GLY A 701 -10.89 -35.50 -0.90
CA GLY A 701 -9.78 -36.30 -1.45
C GLY A 701 -8.45 -35.55 -1.62
N VAL A 702 -8.43 -34.23 -1.46
CA VAL A 702 -7.23 -33.41 -1.70
C VAL A 702 -6.22 -33.54 -0.57
N LYS A 703 -6.66 -33.73 0.68
CA LYS A 703 -5.77 -33.89 1.83
C LYS A 703 -4.93 -35.17 1.68
N GLU A 704 -5.57 -36.25 1.25
CA GLU A 704 -4.96 -37.55 1.00
C GLU A 704 -3.96 -37.49 -0.17
N ALA A 705 -4.24 -36.66 -1.18
CA ALA A 705 -3.33 -36.41 -2.30
C ALA A 705 -2.09 -35.57 -1.92
N GLY A 706 -1.99 -35.08 -0.68
CA GLY A 706 -0.86 -34.25 -0.21
C GLY A 706 -1.17 -32.75 -0.13
N GLY A 707 -2.43 -32.36 -0.28
CA GLY A 707 -2.91 -30.98 -0.12
C GLY A 707 -2.46 -30.02 -1.22
N LEU A 708 -2.72 -28.73 -1.01
CA LEU A 708 -2.40 -27.66 -1.97
C LEU A 708 -0.89 -27.53 -2.19
N ALA A 709 -0.49 -27.50 -3.47
CA ALA A 709 0.87 -27.20 -3.87
C ALA A 709 1.00 -25.74 -4.29
N ILE A 710 2.00 -25.05 -3.75
CA ILE A 710 2.36 -23.67 -4.10
C ILE A 710 3.62 -23.70 -4.96
N ILE A 711 3.54 -23.09 -6.13
CA ILE A 711 4.69 -22.89 -7.03
C ILE A 711 4.93 -21.39 -7.17
N GLY A 712 6.05 -20.89 -6.65
CA GLY A 712 6.53 -19.54 -6.93
C GLY A 712 7.41 -19.56 -8.18
N THR A 713 7.06 -18.78 -9.19
CA THR A 713 7.81 -18.77 -10.47
C THR A 713 9.01 -17.83 -10.45
N GLU A 714 9.08 -16.97 -9.43
CA GLU A 714 10.13 -16.01 -9.12
C GLU A 714 10.10 -15.72 -7.60
N ARG A 715 11.13 -15.03 -7.12
CA ARG A 715 11.18 -14.45 -5.77
C ARG A 715 10.74 -13.00 -5.84
N HIS A 716 9.82 -12.58 -4.98
CA HIS A 716 9.42 -11.18 -4.91
C HIS A 716 10.54 -10.33 -4.29
N GLU A 717 10.48 -9.02 -4.48
CA GLU A 717 11.42 -8.08 -3.83
C GLU A 717 11.41 -8.21 -2.31
N SER A 718 10.23 -8.49 -1.74
CA SER A 718 10.05 -8.69 -0.31
C SER A 718 9.82 -10.17 0.03
N ARG A 719 10.54 -10.64 1.06
CA ARG A 719 10.37 -11.95 1.68
C ARG A 719 8.95 -12.12 2.23
N ARG A 720 8.32 -11.03 2.62
CA ARG A 720 6.98 -10.99 3.18
C ARG A 720 5.95 -11.55 2.20
N VAL A 721 5.98 -11.07 0.96
CA VAL A 721 5.09 -11.51 -0.12
C VAL A 721 5.29 -12.99 -0.42
N ASP A 722 6.53 -13.47 -0.46
CA ASP A 722 6.83 -14.89 -0.60
C ASP A 722 6.24 -15.73 0.55
N ARG A 723 6.32 -15.25 1.80
CA ARG A 723 5.72 -15.93 2.96
C ARG A 723 4.20 -15.94 2.90
N GLN A 724 3.57 -14.88 2.40
CA GLN A 724 2.14 -14.83 2.17
C GLN A 724 1.70 -15.86 1.10
N LEU A 725 2.44 -15.96 0.00
CA LEU A 725 2.19 -16.96 -1.05
C LEU A 725 2.30 -18.38 -0.49
N ARG A 726 3.38 -18.68 0.26
CA ARG A 726 3.53 -19.97 0.97
C ARG A 726 2.37 -20.23 1.94
N GLY A 727 1.96 -19.21 2.68
CA GLY A 727 0.87 -19.23 3.66
C GLY A 727 -0.50 -19.56 3.06
N ARG A 728 -0.64 -19.60 1.73
CA ARG A 728 -1.87 -20.08 1.09
C ARG A 728 -2.09 -21.57 1.30
N ALA A 729 -1.03 -22.37 1.46
CA ALA A 729 -1.10 -23.79 1.77
C ALA A 729 -0.83 -24.10 3.25
N GLY A 730 -1.29 -25.27 3.68
CA GLY A 730 -1.03 -25.81 5.02
C GLY A 730 -1.78 -25.14 6.17
N ARG A 731 -2.99 -24.64 5.89
CA ARG A 731 -3.83 -23.91 6.85
C ARG A 731 -4.48 -24.87 7.85
N GLN A 732 -4.58 -24.46 9.11
CA GLN A 732 -5.18 -25.26 10.19
C GLN A 732 -4.65 -26.72 10.26
N GLY A 733 -3.36 -26.92 9.96
CA GLY A 733 -2.71 -28.23 9.98
C GLY A 733 -2.93 -29.09 8.74
N ASP A 734 -3.52 -28.54 7.67
CA ASP A 734 -3.64 -29.25 6.40
C ASP A 734 -2.26 -29.60 5.80
N PRO A 735 -2.15 -30.69 5.03
CA PRO A 735 -0.94 -30.96 4.26
C PRO A 735 -0.77 -29.94 3.14
N GLY A 736 0.46 -29.76 2.69
CA GLY A 736 0.77 -28.89 1.56
C GLY A 736 2.25 -28.80 1.30
N THR A 737 2.62 -28.31 0.12
CA THR A 737 4.02 -28.16 -0.29
C THR A 737 4.26 -26.79 -0.92
N THR A 738 5.44 -26.22 -0.72
CA THR A 738 5.85 -24.99 -1.43
C THR A 738 7.19 -25.18 -2.10
N GLN A 739 7.30 -24.69 -3.33
CA GLN A 739 8.51 -24.74 -4.14
C GLN A 739 8.65 -23.42 -4.93
N PHE A 740 9.83 -22.81 -4.88
CA PHE A 740 10.16 -21.66 -5.72
C PHE A 740 11.13 -22.08 -6.82
N TYR A 741 10.90 -21.54 -8.01
CA TYR A 741 11.71 -21.69 -9.22
C TYR A 741 12.27 -20.30 -9.53
N VAL A 742 13.58 -20.16 -9.60
CA VAL A 742 14.26 -18.88 -9.80
C VAL A 742 15.27 -19.03 -10.93
N CYS A 743 15.55 -17.98 -11.70
CA CYS A 743 16.66 -17.99 -12.65
C CYS A 743 17.51 -16.74 -12.58
N LEU A 744 18.72 -16.79 -13.15
CA LEU A 744 19.64 -15.65 -13.16
C LEU A 744 19.13 -14.43 -13.91
N GLU A 745 18.24 -14.64 -14.87
CA GLU A 745 17.60 -13.59 -15.68
C GLU A 745 16.42 -12.91 -14.96
N ASP A 746 16.03 -13.39 -13.78
CA ASP A 746 14.96 -12.77 -12.98
C ASP A 746 15.40 -11.41 -12.46
N GLU A 747 14.45 -10.50 -12.28
CA GLU A 747 14.73 -9.10 -11.94
C GLU A 747 15.50 -8.93 -10.63
N LEU A 748 15.07 -9.61 -9.57
CA LEU A 748 15.77 -9.61 -8.28
C LEU A 748 17.24 -10.05 -8.41
N MET A 749 17.50 -11.05 -9.26
CA MET A 749 18.84 -11.59 -9.50
C MET A 749 19.68 -10.62 -10.35
N ARG A 750 19.03 -9.96 -11.33
CA ARG A 750 19.62 -8.90 -12.16
C ARG A 750 19.97 -7.67 -11.35
N LEU A 751 19.18 -7.26 -10.37
CA LEU A 751 19.44 -6.04 -9.64
C LEU A 751 20.37 -6.25 -8.42
N PHE A 752 20.30 -7.43 -7.76
CA PHE A 752 20.90 -7.60 -6.43
C PHE A 752 21.66 -8.92 -6.20
N GLY A 753 21.61 -9.88 -7.14
CA GLY A 753 22.16 -11.24 -6.95
C GLY A 753 23.59 -11.47 -7.47
N SER A 754 24.28 -10.46 -8.01
CA SER A 754 25.37 -10.69 -8.97
C SER A 754 26.68 -11.22 -8.41
N ASP A 755 27.18 -10.73 -7.27
CA ASP A 755 28.63 -10.84 -7.06
C ASP A 755 29.07 -12.23 -6.57
N ARG A 756 28.20 -12.90 -5.80
CA ARG A 756 28.52 -14.19 -5.16
C ARG A 756 27.93 -15.39 -5.89
N ILE A 757 26.77 -15.24 -6.52
CA ILE A 757 26.09 -16.34 -7.22
C ILE A 757 26.71 -16.54 -8.60
N ALA A 758 27.01 -15.46 -9.33
CA ALA A 758 27.69 -15.55 -10.62
C ALA A 758 29.11 -16.14 -10.47
N SER A 759 29.88 -15.71 -9.45
CA SER A 759 31.22 -16.25 -9.20
C SER A 759 31.24 -17.72 -8.77
N ILE A 760 30.19 -18.20 -8.08
CA ILE A 760 29.99 -19.63 -7.80
C ILE A 760 29.69 -20.36 -9.11
N MET A 761 28.80 -19.83 -9.95
CA MET A 761 28.41 -20.48 -11.19
C MET A 761 29.54 -20.56 -12.21
N ASP A 762 30.34 -19.49 -12.34
CA ASP A 762 31.52 -19.46 -13.20
C ASP A 762 32.61 -20.44 -12.71
N ARG A 763 32.75 -20.63 -11.39
CA ARG A 763 33.75 -21.55 -10.81
C ARG A 763 33.39 -23.02 -10.98
N PHE A 764 32.10 -23.35 -11.03
CA PHE A 764 31.60 -24.73 -11.14
C PHE A 764 31.26 -25.16 -12.57
N GLY A 765 31.26 -24.23 -13.55
CA GLY A 765 31.14 -24.59 -14.97
C GLY A 765 29.80 -25.20 -15.39
N TYR A 766 28.70 -24.75 -14.77
CA TYR A 766 27.36 -25.31 -14.98
C TYR A 766 26.85 -25.17 -16.42
N LYS A 767 26.26 -26.26 -16.92
CA LYS A 767 25.70 -26.36 -18.28
C LYS A 767 24.20 -26.10 -18.29
N GLU A 768 23.70 -25.77 -19.47
CA GLU A 768 22.25 -25.69 -19.76
C GLU A 768 21.61 -27.06 -19.45
N GLY A 769 20.57 -27.07 -18.62
CA GLY A 769 19.88 -28.27 -18.09
C GLY A 769 20.20 -28.68 -16.65
N GLU A 770 21.16 -28.06 -15.96
CA GLU A 770 21.49 -28.36 -14.56
C GLU A 770 20.74 -27.45 -13.57
N VAL A 771 20.15 -28.04 -12.53
CA VAL A 771 19.42 -27.30 -11.48
C VAL A 771 20.28 -27.16 -10.23
N ILE A 772 20.42 -25.93 -9.73
CA ILE A 772 21.11 -25.68 -8.47
C ILE A 772 20.08 -25.68 -7.34
N GLN A 773 20.17 -26.67 -6.45
CA GLN A 773 19.38 -26.74 -5.23
C GLN A 773 20.31 -26.86 -4.02
N HIS A 774 20.59 -25.75 -3.36
CA HIS A 774 21.46 -25.74 -2.18
C HIS A 774 21.12 -24.58 -1.24
N SER A 775 21.10 -24.85 0.06
CA SER A 775 20.74 -23.86 1.10
C SER A 775 21.57 -22.58 1.08
N MET A 776 22.82 -22.63 0.60
CA MET A 776 23.67 -21.45 0.41
C MET A 776 23.11 -20.47 -0.64
N VAL A 777 22.53 -21.00 -1.71
CA VAL A 777 21.98 -20.20 -2.81
C VAL A 777 20.67 -19.57 -2.36
N THR A 778 19.76 -20.34 -1.77
CA THR A 778 18.53 -19.83 -1.16
C THR A 778 18.84 -18.72 -0.16
N LYS A 779 19.79 -18.92 0.77
CA LYS A 779 20.24 -17.88 1.71
C LYS A 779 20.82 -16.63 1.04
N SER A 780 21.42 -16.77 -0.14
CA SER A 780 21.99 -15.63 -0.86
C SER A 780 20.90 -14.79 -1.54
N ILE A 781 19.89 -15.44 -2.13
CA ILE A 781 18.69 -14.75 -2.68
C ILE A 781 17.95 -14.03 -1.56
N GLU A 782 17.80 -14.71 -0.43
CA GLU A 782 17.24 -14.18 0.79
C GLU A 782 17.96 -12.90 1.27
N ARG A 783 19.30 -12.83 1.18
CA ARG A 783 20.06 -11.62 1.52
C ARG A 783 19.83 -10.50 0.50
N ALA A 784 19.68 -10.84 -0.77
CA ALA A 784 19.35 -9.88 -1.81
C ALA A 784 18.00 -9.21 -1.50
N GLN A 785 16.95 -9.99 -1.18
CA GLN A 785 15.64 -9.46 -0.78
C GLN A 785 15.74 -8.48 0.41
N ARG A 786 16.50 -8.84 1.47
CA ARG A 786 16.70 -7.93 2.63
C ARG A 786 17.31 -6.60 2.22
N LYS A 787 18.26 -6.60 1.29
CA LYS A 787 18.89 -5.38 0.79
C LYS A 787 17.91 -4.51 0.01
N VAL A 788 16.99 -5.13 -0.75
CA VAL A 788 15.90 -4.40 -1.43
C VAL A 788 14.92 -3.82 -0.42
N GLU A 789 14.51 -4.61 0.58
CA GLU A 789 13.64 -4.18 1.68
C GLU A 789 14.23 -2.98 2.44
N GLU A 790 15.52 -3.03 2.80
CA GLU A 790 16.24 -1.93 3.47
C GLU A 790 16.30 -0.67 2.59
N ASN A 791 16.50 -0.81 1.28
CA ASN A 791 16.48 0.32 0.35
C ASN A 791 15.09 0.94 0.24
N ASN A 792 14.05 0.12 0.10
CA ASN A 792 12.66 0.55 0.05
C ASN A 792 12.24 1.26 1.34
N PHE A 793 12.68 0.75 2.50
CA PHE A 793 12.51 1.45 3.79
C PHE A 793 13.20 2.81 3.79
N GLY A 794 14.43 2.92 3.27
CA GLY A 794 15.14 4.19 3.15
C GLY A 794 14.45 5.22 2.25
N ILE A 795 13.70 4.78 1.23
CA ILE A 795 12.88 5.64 0.37
C ILE A 795 11.64 6.12 1.15
N ARG A 796 10.90 5.20 1.78
CA ARG A 796 9.70 5.55 2.57
C ARG A 796 10.02 6.48 3.73
N LYS A 797 11.13 6.24 4.42
CA LYS A 797 11.59 7.09 5.52
C LYS A 797 11.86 8.53 5.05
N ARG A 798 12.55 8.70 3.91
CA ARG A 798 12.79 10.03 3.33
C ARG A 798 11.48 10.71 2.95
N LEU A 799 10.55 10.01 2.30
CA LEU A 799 9.22 10.55 1.98
C LEU A 799 8.50 11.06 3.24
N LEU A 800 8.52 10.28 4.32
CA LEU A 800 7.93 10.66 5.61
C LEU A 800 8.62 11.88 6.22
N GLU A 801 9.95 11.96 6.18
CA GLU A 801 10.69 13.12 6.71
C GLU A 801 10.32 14.42 5.98
N TYR A 802 10.16 14.38 4.66
CA TYR A 802 9.66 15.52 3.88
C TYR A 802 8.21 15.87 4.26
N ASP A 803 7.33 14.86 4.35
CA ASP A 803 5.94 15.10 4.71
C ASP A 803 5.80 15.57 6.16
N ASP A 804 6.68 15.19 7.10
CA ASP A 804 6.65 15.66 8.49
C ASP A 804 6.89 17.18 8.59
N VAL A 805 7.70 17.74 7.68
CA VAL A 805 7.86 19.21 7.56
C VAL A 805 6.57 19.83 7.05
N MET A 806 5.99 19.27 5.98
CA MET A 806 4.73 19.76 5.41
C MET A 806 3.56 19.60 6.38
N ASN A 807 3.53 18.53 7.18
CA ASN A 807 2.48 18.20 8.12
C ASN A 807 2.44 19.21 9.28
N LYS A 808 3.60 19.73 9.72
CA LYS A 808 3.66 20.82 10.69
C LYS A 808 2.97 22.08 10.17
N GLN A 809 3.23 22.45 8.91
CA GLN A 809 2.56 23.59 8.28
C GLN A 809 1.06 23.32 8.11
N ARG A 810 0.72 22.13 7.62
CA ARG A 810 -0.66 21.66 7.41
C ARG A 810 -1.47 21.75 8.69
N ASN A 811 -0.96 21.25 9.81
CA ASN A 811 -1.65 21.28 11.10
C ASN A 811 -1.97 22.71 11.56
N VAL A 812 -1.07 23.67 11.32
CA VAL A 812 -1.34 25.08 11.63
C VAL A 812 -2.46 25.62 10.75
N ILE A 813 -2.41 25.38 9.44
CA ILE A 813 -3.45 25.85 8.50
C ILE A 813 -4.79 25.18 8.78
N TYR A 814 -4.82 23.87 8.99
CA TYR A 814 -6.04 23.11 9.27
C TYR A 814 -6.65 23.52 10.61
N LYS A 815 -5.84 23.81 11.63
CA LYS A 815 -6.34 24.36 12.90
C LYS A 815 -7.02 25.72 12.69
N LYS A 816 -6.39 26.65 11.95
CA LYS A 816 -6.98 27.96 11.62
C LYS A 816 -8.26 27.83 10.79
N ARG A 817 -8.28 26.90 9.82
CA ARG A 817 -9.48 26.60 9.02
C ARG A 817 -10.60 26.05 9.90
N ASN A 818 -10.30 25.14 10.81
CA ASN A 818 -11.26 24.59 11.76
C ASN A 818 -11.85 25.69 12.65
N HIS A 819 -11.00 26.55 13.21
CA HIS A 819 -11.43 27.73 13.97
C HIS A 819 -12.36 28.65 13.16
N ALA A 820 -12.05 28.89 11.88
CA ALA A 820 -12.89 29.71 11.00
C ALA A 820 -14.22 29.03 10.63
N LEU A 821 -14.22 27.71 10.40
CA LEU A 821 -15.41 26.93 10.02
C LEU A 821 -16.43 26.86 11.16
N PHE A 822 -15.99 26.63 12.39
CA PHE A 822 -16.87 26.49 13.55
C PHE A 822 -17.04 27.80 14.34
N GLY A 823 -16.26 28.84 14.01
CA GLY A 823 -16.26 30.12 14.72
C GLY A 823 -15.54 30.08 16.09
N GLU A 824 -15.01 28.93 16.48
CA GLU A 824 -14.25 28.75 17.72
C GLU A 824 -12.87 29.41 17.60
N ARG A 825 -12.47 30.25 18.55
CA ARG A 825 -11.14 30.91 18.62
C ARG A 825 -10.74 31.80 17.42
N LEU A 826 -11.64 32.07 16.47
CA LEU A 826 -11.37 32.94 15.32
C LEU A 826 -10.93 34.36 15.73
N ALA A 827 -11.52 34.89 16.80
CA ALA A 827 -11.16 36.17 17.40
C ALA A 827 -9.67 36.29 17.72
N LEU A 828 -9.10 35.24 18.32
CA LEU A 828 -7.69 35.17 18.70
C LEU A 828 -6.78 35.08 17.47
N ASP A 829 -7.18 34.28 16.48
CA ASP A 829 -6.42 34.15 15.24
C ASP A 829 -6.37 35.47 14.46
N LEU A 830 -7.45 36.26 14.49
CA LEU A 830 -7.50 37.60 13.89
C LEU A 830 -6.65 38.60 14.68
N ASP A 831 -6.78 38.64 16.01
CA ASP A 831 -5.99 39.55 16.87
C ASP A 831 -4.48 39.31 16.67
N ASN A 832 -4.05 38.05 16.72
CA ASN A 832 -2.66 37.67 16.45
C ASN A 832 -2.19 38.07 15.03
N ALA A 833 -3.07 38.04 14.02
CA ALA A 833 -2.69 38.44 12.66
C ALA A 833 -2.40 39.94 12.55
N PHE A 834 -3.05 40.79 13.36
CA PHE A 834 -2.80 42.24 13.38
C PHE A 834 -1.54 42.64 14.16
N TYR A 835 -1.12 41.84 15.15
CA TYR A 835 0.08 42.12 15.95
C TYR A 835 1.41 41.61 15.33
N VAL A 836 1.37 40.78 14.29
CA VAL A 836 2.56 40.15 13.65
C VAL A 836 3.06 40.94 12.42
N VAL A 837 2.59 42.17 12.19
CA VAL A 837 3.07 43.05 11.10
C VAL A 837 4.33 43.81 11.49
#